data_AF-A0A2L0MWP4-F1
#
_entry.id   AF-A0A2L0MWP4-F1
#
_cell.length_a   1.000
_cell.length_b   1.000
_cell.length_c   1.000
_cell.angle_alpha   90.00
_cell.angle_beta   90.00
_cell.angle_gamma   90.00
#
_symmetry.space_group_name_H-M   'P 1'
#
loop_
_entity.id
_entity.type
_entity.pdbx_description
1 polymer ?
#
loop_
_entity_poly.entity_id
_entity_poly.type
_entity_poly.pdbx_seq_one_letter_code
_entity_poly.pdbx_strand_id
1 'polypeptide(L)'
;MHDRVTPARPAERRAAAPRRRATALALAATLTTGSAALALSLNTASAASVNLLTNAGFETGTLAGWSCANGSVATTPVHGGGYSLSGAASASDTAQCQQTVAVQPNTQYILSGWVQGSYVYLGATGTGVNSQAWTPGATDWTQLSSTFTTGATTTSVTVFTHGWYGTGTYRADDLTLTGPAGPTAGTSPTASNSPTASGSPTASTSPTASGSPTSSSSPTASGSPTVTTSPTATATATTPGTGPAGDGKVTTPTGVTVTKVTHNAVVLSWQPSTLTSGDGVVAYKVYSGGQLVATSMGTSVAVSSLLPSTAYGFTVQGYSGSHGSAQSAKVSTTTAAAPAASPFRSAYFDQWGVYENAYHAKNVDTSGAAGKLDVITYAFANIHPTSHTCFQAVKASDSANESNPNAGDGAGDAYADYQADYTGAASVDGSGDVYEQPLKGNFNQLRQLKAKYPNLRFTISIGGWTYSKYFSDAAATDASRKAFVSSCVDMFLKGNLPTGIAGDASGGQASAAGLFDGVDLDWEYPGSAGGHTGNHYSPADKQNFTLLLKEFRTQLDALGNAQGKRFLLTAALPSGQDKIARLETDQIGAYLDYADIMTYDMHGAWDATGPTNHQDPLHDSPNDPTTPITPGTRKYNVDTTLTAYTTGLPEYGITGGFPANKLVLGIPFYWRGWTGVPAGNNFGLYRSATGPTPAKPLSAEAGLAAWKELGATAANTHWDPVTETSWVYDGTNFWTGDTPQAIQARGAYAKSKGLAGMFAFSLENDDASGTLLNAMNSSLH
;
A
#
# COMPACT_ATOMS: atom_id res chain seq x y z
N MET A 1 23.16 -35.45 44.08
CA MET A 1 24.33 -36.30 43.81
C MET A 1 24.17 -36.89 42.42
N HIS A 2 25.23 -36.88 41.61
CA HIS A 2 25.37 -37.77 40.45
C HIS A 2 25.54 -39.23 40.96
N ASP A 3 25.43 -40.32 40.18
CA ASP A 3 25.80 -40.47 38.76
C ASP A 3 25.07 -41.64 38.04
N ARG A 4 25.43 -41.83 36.76
CA ARG A 4 24.81 -42.67 35.70
C ARG A 4 24.89 -44.19 35.89
N VAL A 5 24.03 -44.90 35.15
CA VAL A 5 24.25 -46.29 34.67
C VAL A 5 23.93 -46.39 33.16
N THR A 6 24.69 -47.23 32.44
CA THR A 6 24.71 -47.42 30.98
C THR A 6 23.81 -48.55 30.45
N PRO A 7 23.52 -48.62 29.14
CA PRO A 7 22.89 -49.77 28.48
C PRO A 7 23.83 -50.57 27.54
N ALA A 8 23.64 -51.91 27.43
CA ALA A 8 23.32 -52.62 26.17
C ALA A 8 23.65 -54.16 26.10
N ARG A 9 22.64 -54.95 25.63
CA ARG A 9 22.72 -56.14 24.73
C ARG A 9 23.32 -57.49 25.23
N PRO A 10 23.18 -58.65 24.50
CA PRO A 10 22.42 -58.96 23.25
C PRO A 10 21.62 -60.32 23.22
N ALA A 11 21.08 -60.69 22.03
CA ALA A 11 20.62 -62.01 21.48
C ALA A 11 19.10 -62.03 21.07
N GLU A 12 18.59 -62.77 20.06
CA GLU A 12 19.15 -63.79 19.14
C GLU A 12 18.42 -63.87 17.74
N ARG A 13 18.37 -65.04 17.08
CA ARG A 13 17.94 -65.30 15.66
C ARG A 13 16.65 -66.19 15.59
N ARG A 14 16.07 -66.65 14.47
CA ARG A 14 16.46 -66.80 13.03
C ARG A 14 15.23 -66.88 12.07
N ALA A 15 15.47 -66.57 10.79
CA ALA A 15 14.57 -66.56 9.61
C ALA A 15 14.06 -67.92 9.04
N ALA A 16 13.00 -67.92 8.20
CA ALA A 16 12.90 -68.58 6.86
C ALA A 16 11.49 -68.51 6.17
N ALA A 17 11.45 -68.59 4.83
CA ALA A 17 10.29 -68.78 3.92
C ALA A 17 10.68 -69.83 2.82
N PRO A 18 10.11 -69.98 1.58
CA PRO A 18 8.81 -69.63 0.94
C PRO A 18 8.22 -70.78 0.04
N ARG A 19 7.14 -70.51 -0.76
CA ARG A 19 6.70 -71.11 -2.10
C ARG A 19 5.15 -71.08 -2.24
N ARG A 20 4.44 -71.21 -3.38
CA ARG A 20 4.50 -70.77 -4.82
C ARG A 20 3.32 -71.48 -5.56
N ARG A 21 2.42 -70.72 -6.23
CA ARG A 21 1.52 -71.06 -7.39
C ARG A 21 0.56 -72.28 -7.38
N ALA A 22 -0.73 -72.06 -7.73
CA ALA A 22 -1.40 -72.56 -8.96
C ALA A 22 -2.90 -72.13 -9.07
N THR A 23 -3.48 -72.21 -10.28
CA THR A 23 -4.80 -71.69 -10.75
C THR A 23 -5.85 -72.78 -11.03
N ALA A 24 -7.18 -72.46 -11.00
CA ALA A 24 -8.18 -72.95 -12.00
C ALA A 24 -9.68 -72.51 -11.77
N LEU A 25 -10.37 -72.20 -12.89
CA LEU A 25 -11.83 -72.30 -13.22
C LEU A 25 -12.92 -71.51 -12.43
N ALA A 26 -14.16 -71.28 -12.96
CA ALA A 26 -14.66 -70.65 -14.21
C ALA A 26 -16.23 -70.63 -14.26
N LEU A 27 -16.83 -69.88 -15.21
CA LEU A 27 -18.27 -69.76 -15.62
C LEU A 27 -19.27 -69.01 -14.69
N ALA A 28 -20.40 -68.44 -15.15
CA ALA A 28 -20.81 -67.72 -16.40
C ALA A 28 -22.31 -67.29 -16.35
N ALA A 29 -22.72 -66.35 -17.24
CA ALA A 29 -24.07 -65.86 -17.62
C ALA A 29 -24.59 -64.59 -16.89
N THR A 30 -24.89 -63.42 -17.48
CA THR A 30 -25.28 -62.86 -18.82
C THR A 30 -26.78 -62.71 -19.14
N LEU A 31 -27.26 -61.46 -19.13
CA LEU A 31 -28.15 -60.83 -20.12
C LEU A 31 -27.74 -59.34 -20.19
N THR A 32 -27.32 -58.65 -21.28
CA THR A 32 -27.37 -58.73 -22.76
C THR A 32 -28.53 -58.01 -23.46
N THR A 33 -28.32 -56.73 -23.75
CA THR A 33 -28.70 -55.98 -24.98
C THR A 33 -27.64 -54.86 -25.15
N GLY A 34 -26.82 -54.73 -26.20
CA GLY A 34 -26.75 -55.37 -27.51
C GLY A 34 -27.56 -54.59 -28.57
N SER A 35 -27.03 -54.08 -29.68
CA SER A 35 -25.64 -54.08 -30.20
C SER A 35 -25.43 -53.00 -31.29
N ALA A 36 -24.16 -52.70 -31.58
CA ALA A 36 -23.61 -52.25 -32.87
C ALA A 36 -23.95 -50.84 -33.44
N ALA A 37 -22.92 -49.99 -33.52
CA ALA A 37 -22.73 -49.05 -34.62
C ALA A 37 -21.23 -48.95 -34.99
N LEU A 38 -20.93 -49.35 -36.22
CA LEU A 38 -19.74 -49.14 -37.05
C LEU A 38 -18.63 -48.20 -36.53
N ALA A 39 -17.40 -48.74 -36.44
CA ALA A 39 -16.19 -47.93 -36.39
C ALA A 39 -15.93 -47.30 -37.78
N LEU A 40 -16.40 -46.07 -37.98
CA LEU A 40 -15.94 -45.22 -39.07
C LEU A 40 -14.60 -44.58 -38.68
N SER A 41 -13.52 -45.05 -39.32
CA SER A 41 -12.20 -44.45 -39.23
C SER A 41 -12.19 -43.08 -39.90
N LEU A 42 -12.59 -42.04 -39.17
CA LEU A 42 -12.28 -40.66 -39.53
C LEU A 42 -10.89 -40.32 -39.00
N ASN A 43 -9.93 -40.16 -39.93
CA ASN A 43 -8.73 -39.38 -39.68
C ASN A 43 -9.15 -37.93 -39.44
N THR A 44 -9.51 -37.58 -38.20
CA THR A 44 -9.25 -36.22 -37.72
C THR A 44 -7.75 -36.12 -37.55
N ALA A 45 -7.06 -35.59 -38.57
CA ALA A 45 -5.73 -35.05 -38.37
C ALA A 45 -5.78 -34.12 -37.16
N SER A 46 -4.82 -34.25 -36.23
CA SER A 46 -4.62 -33.21 -35.22
C SER A 46 -4.36 -31.92 -35.99
N ALA A 47 -5.30 -30.99 -35.97
CA ALA A 47 -4.98 -29.63 -36.36
C ALA A 47 -3.81 -29.21 -35.46
N ALA A 48 -2.72 -28.75 -36.07
CA ALA A 48 -1.69 -28.07 -35.30
C ALA A 48 -2.39 -26.93 -34.54
N SER A 49 -2.13 -26.81 -33.25
CA SER A 49 -2.65 -25.73 -32.42
C SER A 49 -2.25 -24.40 -33.06
N VAL A 50 -3.21 -23.77 -33.74
CA VAL A 50 -2.96 -22.52 -34.46
C VAL A 50 -2.64 -21.47 -33.40
N ASN A 51 -1.42 -20.96 -33.42
CA ASN A 51 -1.06 -19.81 -32.63
C ASN A 51 -1.88 -18.63 -33.14
N LEU A 52 -2.74 -18.07 -32.28
CA LEU A 52 -3.61 -16.96 -32.64
C LEU A 52 -2.87 -15.60 -32.65
N LEU A 53 -1.65 -15.55 -32.14
CA LEU A 53 -0.76 -14.39 -32.22
C LEU A 53 -0.09 -14.31 -33.59
N THR A 54 -0.18 -13.14 -34.22
CA THR A 54 0.64 -12.81 -35.39
C THR A 54 2.05 -12.42 -34.97
N ASN A 55 3.05 -12.80 -35.78
CA ASN A 55 4.47 -12.45 -35.57
C ASN A 55 4.98 -12.73 -34.14
N ALA A 56 4.63 -13.89 -33.60
CA ALA A 56 4.71 -14.14 -32.16
C ALA A 56 6.12 -14.49 -31.64
N GLY A 57 7.02 -14.89 -32.54
CA GLY A 57 8.47 -14.95 -32.31
C GLY A 57 9.23 -13.82 -33.03
N PHE A 58 8.55 -12.72 -33.41
CA PHE A 58 9.17 -11.51 -33.98
C PHE A 58 10.00 -11.66 -35.27
N GLU A 59 9.97 -12.85 -35.88
CA GLU A 59 10.73 -13.28 -37.06
C GLU A 59 10.56 -12.43 -38.34
N THR A 60 9.59 -11.51 -38.39
CA THR A 60 9.52 -10.51 -39.48
C THR A 60 10.62 -9.45 -39.40
N GLY A 61 11.50 -9.48 -38.39
CA GLY A 61 12.51 -8.46 -38.15
C GLY A 61 11.91 -7.10 -37.78
N THR A 62 10.65 -7.08 -37.35
CA THR A 62 9.86 -5.89 -37.00
C THR A 62 8.83 -6.24 -35.95
N LEU A 63 8.28 -5.25 -35.26
CA LEU A 63 7.15 -5.41 -34.32
C LEU A 63 5.78 -5.47 -35.02
N ALA A 64 5.72 -5.92 -36.27
CA ALA A 64 4.47 -5.99 -37.02
C ALA A 64 3.45 -6.87 -36.25
N GLY A 65 2.20 -6.38 -36.11
CA GLY A 65 1.16 -7.04 -35.32
C GLY A 65 1.16 -6.71 -33.82
N TRP A 66 2.21 -6.08 -33.29
CA TRP A 66 2.33 -5.68 -31.89
C TRP A 66 2.36 -4.16 -31.72
N SER A 67 1.70 -3.66 -30.68
CA SER A 67 1.84 -2.28 -30.22
C SER A 67 2.74 -2.27 -28.99
N CYS A 68 3.85 -1.54 -29.05
CA CYS A 68 4.89 -1.58 -28.02
C CYS A 68 5.29 -0.19 -27.56
N ALA A 69 5.21 0.07 -26.25
CA ALA A 69 5.91 1.16 -25.61
C ALA A 69 7.40 0.79 -25.50
N ASN A 70 8.30 1.67 -25.98
CA ASN A 70 9.76 1.50 -25.92
C ASN A 70 10.30 0.10 -26.31
N GLY A 71 9.63 -0.57 -27.27
CA GLY A 71 10.00 -1.88 -27.78
C GLY A 71 10.81 -1.83 -29.07
N SER A 72 11.63 -2.85 -29.29
CA SER A 72 12.39 -3.10 -30.52
C SER A 72 12.53 -4.61 -30.76
N VAL A 73 12.93 -5.04 -31.96
CA VAL A 73 13.41 -6.42 -32.16
C VAL A 73 14.92 -6.49 -31.98
N ALA A 74 15.43 -7.61 -31.47
CA ALA A 74 16.85 -7.88 -31.30
C ALA A 74 17.22 -9.22 -31.95
N THR A 75 18.42 -9.30 -32.54
CA THR A 75 18.98 -10.53 -33.14
C THR A 75 19.78 -11.38 -32.15
N THR A 76 19.99 -10.89 -30.93
CA THR A 76 20.63 -11.65 -29.85
C THR A 76 20.37 -11.02 -28.47
N PRO A 77 20.25 -11.84 -27.40
CA PRO A 77 19.83 -13.24 -27.45
C PRO A 77 18.44 -13.42 -28.07
N VAL A 78 18.23 -14.60 -28.65
CA VAL A 78 16.96 -15.14 -29.16
C VAL A 78 16.77 -16.52 -28.55
N HIS A 79 15.53 -16.99 -28.40
CA HIS A 79 15.22 -18.35 -27.95
C HIS A 79 15.00 -19.25 -29.16
N GLY A 80 14.12 -18.80 -30.07
CA GLY A 80 13.86 -19.40 -31.36
C GLY A 80 14.36 -18.51 -32.50
N GLY A 81 14.29 -19.02 -33.73
CA GLY A 81 14.43 -18.19 -34.93
C GLY A 81 15.71 -17.35 -35.04
N GLY A 82 15.55 -16.09 -35.45
CA GLY A 82 16.59 -15.09 -35.62
C GLY A 82 16.29 -13.73 -34.99
N TYR A 83 15.11 -13.52 -34.41
CA TYR A 83 14.71 -12.31 -33.71
C TYR A 83 13.98 -12.60 -32.39
N SER A 84 14.06 -11.67 -31.44
CA SER A 84 13.24 -11.64 -30.22
C SER A 84 12.74 -10.22 -29.96
N LEU A 85 11.71 -10.08 -29.13
CA LEU A 85 11.35 -8.77 -28.57
C LEU A 85 12.43 -8.32 -27.58
N SER A 86 12.75 -7.03 -27.62
CA SER A 86 13.58 -6.32 -26.65
C SER A 86 12.83 -5.06 -26.21
N GLY A 87 12.16 -5.12 -25.07
CA GLY A 87 11.44 -3.99 -24.46
C GLY A 87 12.31 -3.29 -23.42
N ALA A 88 12.55 -1.99 -23.58
CA ALA A 88 13.42 -1.20 -22.71
C ALA A 88 12.62 -0.51 -21.60
N ALA A 89 12.37 -1.21 -20.49
CA ALA A 89 11.68 -0.62 -19.35
C ALA A 89 12.55 0.46 -18.68
N SER A 90 11.89 1.51 -18.20
CA SER A 90 12.48 2.71 -17.62
C SER A 90 11.79 3.04 -16.28
N ALA A 91 12.27 4.02 -15.52
CA ALA A 91 11.61 4.45 -14.28
C ALA A 91 10.16 4.96 -14.50
N SER A 92 9.78 5.30 -15.73
CA SER A 92 8.45 5.83 -16.09
C SER A 92 7.65 4.98 -17.09
N ASP A 93 8.13 3.80 -17.48
CA ASP A 93 7.46 2.93 -18.47
C ASP A 93 7.91 1.46 -18.31
N THR A 94 6.99 0.50 -18.25
CA THR A 94 7.28 -0.94 -18.24
C THR A 94 7.68 -1.50 -19.62
N ALA A 95 7.65 -0.67 -20.66
CA ALA A 95 7.86 -1.01 -22.07
C ALA A 95 6.90 -2.12 -22.55
N GLN A 96 5.61 -1.97 -22.23
CA GLN A 96 4.58 -2.96 -22.57
C GLN A 96 4.40 -3.14 -24.08
N CYS A 97 4.48 -4.39 -24.51
CA CYS A 97 4.10 -4.86 -25.84
C CYS A 97 2.81 -5.67 -25.79
N GLN A 98 1.86 -5.35 -26.67
CA GLN A 98 0.54 -5.97 -26.69
C GLN A 98 -0.03 -6.22 -28.08
N GLN A 99 -0.89 -7.24 -28.20
CA GLN A 99 -1.63 -7.61 -29.40
C GLN A 99 -3.06 -8.03 -29.02
N THR A 100 -4.06 -7.40 -29.63
CA THR A 100 -5.47 -7.80 -29.46
C THR A 100 -5.83 -8.88 -30.48
N VAL A 101 -6.39 -9.99 -29.98
CA VAL A 101 -6.65 -11.22 -30.73
C VAL A 101 -8.13 -11.60 -30.61
N ALA A 102 -8.74 -12.05 -31.71
CA ALA A 102 -10.11 -12.56 -31.72
C ALA A 102 -10.18 -13.97 -31.10
N VAL A 103 -11.09 -14.15 -30.13
CA VAL A 103 -11.33 -15.40 -29.41
C VAL A 103 -12.81 -15.79 -29.47
N GLN A 104 -13.12 -17.01 -29.07
CA GLN A 104 -14.49 -17.51 -28.92
C GLN A 104 -14.93 -17.36 -27.46
N PRO A 105 -16.21 -17.06 -27.18
CA PRO A 105 -16.75 -17.08 -25.83
C PRO A 105 -16.72 -18.47 -25.16
N ASN A 106 -16.80 -18.53 -23.83
CA ASN A 106 -16.88 -19.76 -23.02
C ASN A 106 -15.81 -20.83 -23.34
N THR A 107 -14.60 -20.39 -23.70
CA THR A 107 -13.56 -21.22 -24.32
C THR A 107 -12.25 -21.08 -23.56
N GLN A 108 -11.59 -22.21 -23.31
CA GLN A 108 -10.29 -22.23 -22.66
C GLN A 108 -9.16 -21.95 -23.67
N TYR A 109 -8.21 -21.11 -23.24
CA TYR A 109 -7.00 -20.74 -23.97
C TYR A 109 -5.76 -20.97 -23.09
N ILE A 110 -4.66 -21.35 -23.73
CA ILE A 110 -3.35 -21.44 -23.10
C ILE A 110 -2.45 -20.38 -23.72
N LEU A 111 -1.99 -19.44 -22.90
CA LEU A 111 -0.94 -18.49 -23.24
C LEU A 111 0.41 -19.07 -22.76
N SER A 112 1.44 -19.01 -23.60
CA SER A 112 2.82 -19.31 -23.18
C SER A 112 3.81 -18.47 -23.96
N GLY A 113 5.04 -18.38 -23.48
CA GLY A 113 6.10 -17.61 -24.13
C GLY A 113 7.40 -17.70 -23.37
N TRP A 114 8.52 -17.55 -24.06
CA TRP A 114 9.85 -17.53 -23.44
C TRP A 114 10.23 -16.10 -23.12
N VAL A 115 10.72 -15.87 -21.89
CA VAL A 115 11.13 -14.54 -21.42
C VAL A 115 12.53 -14.57 -20.82
N GLN A 116 13.20 -13.43 -20.86
CA GLN A 116 14.51 -13.21 -20.23
C GLN A 116 14.57 -11.76 -19.71
N GLY A 117 15.24 -11.54 -18.57
CA GLY A 117 15.32 -10.25 -17.90
C GLY A 117 14.67 -10.26 -16.51
N SER A 118 14.65 -9.09 -15.88
CA SER A 118 14.15 -8.90 -14.51
C SER A 118 12.69 -8.43 -14.53
N TYR A 119 11.84 -9.11 -13.75
CA TYR A 119 10.41 -8.82 -13.61
C TYR A 119 9.66 -8.79 -14.94
N VAL A 120 9.70 -9.91 -15.67
CA VAL A 120 9.02 -10.04 -16.96
C VAL A 120 7.65 -10.68 -16.77
N TYR A 121 6.62 -10.03 -17.29
CA TYR A 121 5.22 -10.45 -17.23
C TYR A 121 4.76 -10.95 -18.60
N LEU A 122 3.87 -11.93 -18.62
CA LEU A 122 3.16 -12.42 -19.79
C LEU A 122 1.71 -12.68 -19.39
N GLY A 123 0.75 -12.02 -20.06
CA GLY A 123 -0.66 -12.12 -19.69
C GLY A 123 -1.65 -11.86 -20.81
N ALA A 124 -2.92 -12.07 -20.49
CA ALA A 124 -4.07 -11.76 -21.32
C ALA A 124 -5.15 -11.08 -20.48
N THR A 125 -5.67 -9.96 -20.99
CA THR A 125 -6.79 -9.21 -20.42
C THR A 125 -7.94 -9.06 -21.42
N GLY A 126 -9.16 -8.92 -20.92
CA GLY A 126 -10.36 -8.71 -21.72
C GLY A 126 -11.61 -8.94 -20.87
N THR A 127 -12.79 -8.79 -21.45
CA THR A 127 -14.05 -8.97 -20.70
C THR A 127 -14.10 -10.36 -20.05
N GLY A 128 -14.17 -10.43 -18.71
CA GLY A 128 -14.17 -11.67 -17.95
C GLY A 128 -12.87 -12.49 -18.02
N VAL A 129 -11.78 -11.92 -18.55
CA VAL A 129 -10.47 -12.56 -18.69
C VAL A 129 -9.42 -11.70 -18.00
N ASN A 130 -8.82 -12.24 -16.94
CA ASN A 130 -7.56 -11.73 -16.42
C ASN A 130 -6.66 -12.90 -16.03
N SER A 131 -5.53 -13.03 -16.71
CA SER A 131 -4.64 -14.17 -16.54
C SER A 131 -3.22 -13.74 -16.87
N GLN A 132 -2.33 -13.88 -15.90
CA GLN A 132 -0.91 -13.56 -16.07
C GLN A 132 -0.03 -14.63 -15.44
N ALA A 133 1.22 -14.67 -15.89
CA ALA A 133 2.34 -15.32 -15.26
C ALA A 133 3.53 -14.35 -15.33
N TRP A 134 4.45 -14.42 -14.38
CA TRP A 134 5.61 -13.54 -14.34
C TRP A 134 6.82 -14.24 -13.70
N THR A 135 8.01 -13.68 -13.90
CA THR A 135 9.25 -14.13 -13.25
C THR A 135 10.00 -12.94 -12.65
N PRO A 136 10.49 -13.00 -11.40
CA PRO A 136 11.27 -11.92 -10.79
C PRO A 136 12.63 -11.72 -11.48
N GLY A 137 13.20 -12.77 -12.05
CA GLY A 137 14.47 -12.69 -12.77
C GLY A 137 14.77 -13.96 -13.54
N ALA A 138 14.94 -13.82 -14.85
CA ALA A 138 15.32 -14.87 -15.77
C ALA A 138 16.66 -14.51 -16.45
N THR A 139 17.77 -15.02 -15.92
CA THR A 139 19.11 -14.84 -16.51
C THR A 139 19.25 -15.59 -17.84
N ASP A 140 18.62 -16.75 -17.94
CA ASP A 140 18.43 -17.54 -19.15
C ASP A 140 16.95 -17.55 -19.54
N TRP A 141 16.65 -17.90 -20.79
CA TRP A 141 15.28 -18.02 -21.28
C TRP A 141 14.44 -18.96 -20.40
N THR A 142 13.34 -18.43 -19.88
CA THR A 142 12.39 -19.13 -19.00
C THR A 142 11.02 -19.10 -19.64
N GLN A 143 10.34 -20.25 -19.76
CA GLN A 143 8.98 -20.29 -20.29
C GLN A 143 7.97 -19.90 -19.20
N LEU A 144 7.19 -18.86 -19.46
CA LEU A 144 5.98 -18.54 -18.72
C LEU A 144 4.78 -19.19 -19.41
N SER A 145 3.78 -19.61 -18.63
CA SER A 145 2.48 -20.04 -19.16
C SER A 145 1.36 -19.71 -18.19
N SER A 146 0.21 -19.35 -18.75
CA SER A 146 -1.03 -19.02 -18.05
C SER A 146 -2.22 -19.62 -18.82
N THR A 147 -3.25 -20.08 -18.13
CA THR A 147 -4.44 -20.68 -18.74
C THR A 147 -5.69 -19.92 -18.29
N PHE A 148 -6.51 -19.48 -19.24
CA PHE A 148 -7.74 -18.74 -18.96
C PHE A 148 -8.92 -19.29 -19.73
N THR A 149 -10.13 -18.95 -19.29
CA THR A 149 -11.37 -19.25 -20.00
C THR A 149 -12.08 -17.95 -20.28
N THR A 150 -12.50 -17.73 -21.54
CA THR A 150 -13.29 -16.56 -21.94
C THR A 150 -14.69 -16.56 -21.35
N GLY A 151 -15.23 -15.38 -21.03
CA GLY A 151 -16.62 -15.19 -20.63
C GLY A 151 -17.62 -15.41 -21.78
N ALA A 152 -18.91 -15.22 -21.52
CA ALA A 152 -19.97 -15.63 -22.45
C ALA A 152 -20.18 -14.68 -23.65
N THR A 153 -19.59 -13.47 -23.60
CA THR A 153 -19.54 -12.50 -24.71
C THR A 153 -18.12 -12.11 -25.13
N THR A 154 -17.08 -12.69 -24.54
CA THR A 154 -15.68 -12.33 -24.84
C THR A 154 -15.29 -12.83 -26.23
N THR A 155 -15.27 -11.93 -27.20
CA THR A 155 -14.88 -12.18 -28.60
C THR A 155 -13.48 -11.67 -28.93
N SER A 156 -12.84 -10.94 -28.02
CA SER A 156 -11.44 -10.50 -28.12
C SER A 156 -10.77 -10.46 -26.75
N VAL A 157 -9.45 -10.68 -26.74
CA VAL A 157 -8.56 -10.45 -25.60
C VAL A 157 -7.31 -9.72 -26.07
N THR A 158 -6.69 -8.93 -25.20
CA THR A 158 -5.37 -8.33 -25.42
C THR A 158 -4.34 -9.18 -24.72
N VAL A 159 -3.47 -9.84 -25.48
CA VAL A 159 -2.26 -10.49 -24.96
C VAL A 159 -1.19 -9.43 -24.82
N PHE A 160 -0.45 -9.45 -23.71
CA PHE A 160 0.61 -8.50 -23.43
C PHE A 160 1.84 -9.16 -22.78
N THR A 161 2.97 -8.51 -22.92
CA THR A 161 4.19 -8.73 -22.14
C THR A 161 4.82 -7.39 -21.80
N HIS A 162 5.41 -7.28 -20.61
CA HIS A 162 6.10 -6.07 -20.15
C HIS A 162 7.19 -6.43 -19.14
N GLY A 163 8.15 -5.53 -18.97
CA GLY A 163 9.14 -5.57 -17.89
C GLY A 163 8.59 -4.88 -16.64
N TRP A 164 9.49 -4.32 -15.83
CA TRP A 164 9.10 -3.55 -14.66
C TRP A 164 9.83 -2.21 -14.58
N TYR A 165 9.27 -1.26 -13.85
CA TYR A 165 9.82 0.09 -13.77
C TYR A 165 11.26 0.06 -13.26
N GLY A 166 12.16 0.68 -14.02
CA GLY A 166 13.58 0.76 -13.69
C GLY A 166 14.39 -0.53 -13.87
N THR A 167 13.79 -1.66 -14.25
CA THR A 167 14.51 -2.95 -14.34
C THR A 167 15.28 -3.16 -15.65
N GLY A 168 15.17 -2.21 -16.59
CA GLY A 168 15.93 -2.18 -17.84
C GLY A 168 15.32 -3.04 -18.95
N THR A 169 16.17 -3.63 -19.78
CA THR A 169 15.71 -4.40 -20.94
C THR A 169 15.20 -5.79 -20.53
N TYR A 170 13.92 -6.06 -20.80
CA TYR A 170 13.39 -7.42 -20.85
C TYR A 170 13.32 -7.92 -22.30
N ARG A 171 13.17 -9.24 -22.44
CA ARG A 171 13.00 -9.91 -23.72
C ARG A 171 11.87 -10.92 -23.66
N ALA A 172 11.20 -11.08 -24.80
CA ALA A 172 10.19 -12.11 -24.99
C ALA A 172 10.32 -12.73 -26.39
N ASP A 173 10.04 -14.02 -26.51
CA ASP A 173 10.19 -14.77 -27.75
C ASP A 173 9.27 -16.00 -27.77
N ASP A 174 9.03 -16.57 -28.95
CA ASP A 174 8.19 -17.75 -29.19
C ASP A 174 6.82 -17.69 -28.44
N LEU A 175 6.17 -16.52 -28.46
CA LEU A 175 4.89 -16.33 -27.79
C LEU A 175 3.81 -17.19 -28.47
N THR A 176 2.92 -17.81 -27.70
CA THR A 176 1.83 -18.64 -28.22
C THR A 176 0.53 -18.39 -27.49
N LEU A 177 -0.55 -18.06 -28.20
CA LEU A 177 -1.91 -18.18 -27.70
C LEU A 177 -2.60 -19.34 -28.42
N THR A 178 -2.85 -20.43 -27.71
CA THR A 178 -3.46 -21.65 -28.24
C THR A 178 -4.93 -21.76 -27.83
N GLY A 179 -5.80 -21.89 -28.82
CA GLY A 179 -7.24 -22.17 -28.70
C GLY A 179 -7.93 -21.98 -30.07
N PRO A 180 -9.26 -22.14 -30.16
CA PRO A 180 -9.96 -21.91 -31.42
C PRO A 180 -10.05 -20.41 -31.73
N ALA A 181 -9.89 -20.05 -33.01
CA ALA A 181 -9.92 -18.64 -33.43
C ALA A 181 -11.33 -18.02 -33.29
N GLY A 182 -11.39 -16.77 -32.83
CA GLY A 182 -12.63 -15.98 -32.84
C GLY A 182 -13.06 -15.54 -34.24
N PRO A 183 -14.30 -15.05 -34.39
CA PRO A 183 -14.78 -14.51 -35.66
C PRO A 183 -13.98 -13.24 -36.04
N THR A 184 -13.43 -13.22 -37.26
CA THR A 184 -12.66 -12.08 -37.77
C THR A 184 -13.56 -10.88 -38.05
N ALA A 185 -13.33 -9.77 -37.33
CA ALA A 185 -13.92 -8.49 -37.66
C ALA A 185 -13.37 -7.96 -39.00
N GLY A 186 -14.23 -7.40 -39.84
CA GLY A 186 -13.84 -6.85 -41.14
C GLY A 186 -12.88 -5.65 -41.02
N THR A 187 -11.91 -5.58 -41.91
CA THR A 187 -10.88 -4.53 -41.96
C THR A 187 -11.43 -3.12 -42.11
N SER A 188 -10.93 -2.18 -41.31
CA SER A 188 -11.08 -0.72 -41.47
C SER A 188 -9.68 -0.07 -41.34
N PRO A 189 -9.38 1.05 -42.04
CA PRO A 189 -8.02 1.31 -42.49
C PRO A 189 -7.11 2.07 -41.50
N THR A 190 -5.82 1.99 -41.83
CA THR A 190 -4.66 2.61 -41.18
C THR A 190 -4.85 4.09 -40.81
N ALA A 191 -4.57 4.45 -39.56
CA ALA A 191 -4.41 5.84 -39.15
C ALA A 191 -3.07 6.40 -39.64
N SER A 192 -3.08 7.61 -40.20
CA SER A 192 -1.89 8.31 -40.71
C SER A 192 -1.77 9.72 -40.13
N ASN A 193 -0.61 10.01 -39.54
CA ASN A 193 0.02 11.30 -39.29
C ASN A 193 -0.80 12.49 -38.75
N SER A 194 -0.54 12.79 -37.46
CA SER A 194 -0.29 14.10 -36.82
C SER A 194 -0.66 15.42 -37.55
N PRO A 195 -1.39 16.33 -36.88
CA PRO A 195 -1.42 17.76 -37.18
C PRO A 195 -0.65 18.64 -36.16
N THR A 196 -0.09 19.73 -36.68
CA THR A 196 0.86 20.65 -36.03
C THR A 196 0.25 21.62 -35.01
N ALA A 197 1.07 22.10 -34.06
CA ALA A 197 0.70 23.15 -33.10
C ALA A 197 0.48 24.54 -33.75
N SER A 198 -0.33 25.39 -33.12
CA SER A 198 -0.52 26.79 -33.53
C SER A 198 -0.89 27.72 -32.36
N GLY A 199 -0.27 28.89 -32.31
CA GLY A 199 -0.94 30.16 -31.93
C GLY A 199 -1.03 30.54 -30.45
N SER A 200 0.03 31.15 -29.91
CA SER A 200 -0.06 32.03 -28.73
C SER A 200 -0.48 33.45 -29.14
N PRO A 201 -1.26 34.18 -28.31
CA PRO A 201 -1.29 35.65 -28.35
C PRO A 201 -0.80 36.30 -27.04
N THR A 202 -0.08 37.41 -27.21
CA THR A 202 0.65 38.15 -26.16
C THR A 202 -0.25 39.10 -25.32
N ALA A 203 0.28 39.52 -24.18
CA ALA A 203 -0.36 40.31 -23.12
C ALA A 203 -0.91 41.72 -23.50
N SER A 204 -1.75 42.25 -22.61
CA SER A 204 -2.07 43.69 -22.49
C SER A 204 -2.17 44.11 -21.01
N THR A 205 -2.28 45.42 -20.76
CA THR A 205 -1.65 46.11 -19.62
C THR A 205 -2.53 46.40 -18.39
N SER A 206 -1.84 46.64 -17.26
CA SER A 206 -2.35 47.16 -15.97
C SER A 206 -3.15 48.47 -16.06
N PRO A 207 -3.97 48.76 -15.03
CA PRO A 207 -3.92 50.10 -14.42
C PRO A 207 -3.67 50.10 -12.90
N THR A 208 -3.32 51.29 -12.41
CA THR A 208 -2.67 51.59 -11.12
C THR A 208 -3.63 51.71 -9.91
N ALA A 209 -3.06 51.63 -8.71
CA ALA A 209 -3.72 51.61 -7.40
C ALA A 209 -4.31 52.95 -6.89
N SER A 210 -5.16 52.86 -5.85
CA SER A 210 -5.26 53.86 -4.77
C SER A 210 -5.94 53.28 -3.52
N GLY A 211 -5.60 53.78 -2.32
CA GLY A 211 -6.40 53.62 -1.10
C GLY A 211 -5.79 52.81 0.06
N SER A 212 -4.90 53.44 0.85
CA SER A 212 -4.63 53.01 2.24
C SER A 212 -5.62 53.69 3.20
N PRO A 213 -5.92 53.07 4.35
CA PRO A 213 -5.67 53.80 5.60
C PRO A 213 -5.10 52.94 6.76
N THR A 214 -4.02 53.47 7.33
CA THR A 214 -3.65 53.62 8.76
C THR A 214 -4.05 52.61 9.86
N SER A 215 -3.16 52.56 10.86
CA SER A 215 -3.00 51.57 11.94
C SER A 215 -3.77 51.81 13.25
N SER A 216 -3.57 50.87 14.18
CA SER A 216 -4.05 50.76 15.58
C SER A 216 -5.38 50.01 15.76
N SER A 217 -5.57 49.17 16.78
CA SER A 217 -4.88 49.05 18.07
C SER A 217 -4.82 47.59 18.58
N SER A 218 -3.95 47.32 19.57
CA SER A 218 -3.94 46.06 20.34
C SER A 218 -5.04 46.07 21.41
N PRO A 219 -5.55 44.88 21.79
CA PRO A 219 -5.67 44.64 23.22
C PRO A 219 -5.15 43.27 23.70
N THR A 220 -4.88 43.25 25.00
CA THR A 220 -4.37 42.18 25.86
C THR A 220 -5.24 40.93 25.99
N ALA A 221 -4.61 39.82 26.38
CA ALA A 221 -5.24 38.56 26.75
C ALA A 221 -6.04 38.61 28.07
N SER A 222 -7.18 37.91 28.10
CA SER A 222 -7.66 37.08 29.22
C SER A 222 -8.99 36.41 28.82
N GLY A 223 -9.15 35.11 29.04
CA GLY A 223 -10.40 34.41 28.74
C GLY A 223 -10.23 32.91 28.50
N SER A 224 -10.26 32.11 29.55
CA SER A 224 -10.41 30.65 29.44
C SER A 224 -11.84 30.31 28.99
N PRO A 225 -12.05 29.55 27.90
CA PRO A 225 -13.38 29.12 27.51
C PRO A 225 -13.80 27.85 28.26
N THR A 226 -14.85 27.98 29.06
CA THR A 226 -15.49 26.89 29.81
C THR A 226 -16.03 25.80 28.88
N VAL A 227 -15.83 24.53 29.27
CA VAL A 227 -16.49 23.37 28.65
C VAL A 227 -18.01 23.58 28.65
N THR A 228 -18.61 23.75 27.47
CA THR A 228 -20.06 23.89 27.31
C THR A 228 -20.65 22.57 26.82
N THR A 229 -21.69 22.11 27.49
CA THR A 229 -22.35 20.81 27.28
C THR A 229 -23.04 20.68 25.91
N SER A 230 -23.16 19.43 25.46
CA SER A 230 -23.72 19.01 24.16
C SER A 230 -25.03 19.68 23.75
N PRO A 231 -25.19 20.13 22.49
CA PRO A 231 -26.49 20.48 21.93
C PRO A 231 -27.25 19.19 21.56
N THR A 232 -28.42 18.99 22.16
CA THR A 232 -29.38 17.98 21.69
C THR A 232 -30.06 18.50 20.42
N ALA A 233 -29.58 18.06 19.26
CA ALA A 233 -30.20 18.39 17.97
C ALA A 233 -31.36 17.42 17.69
N THR A 234 -32.60 17.88 17.88
CA THR A 234 -33.80 17.15 17.43
C THR A 234 -33.84 17.14 15.91
N ALA A 235 -33.49 16.02 15.28
CA ALA A 235 -33.55 15.87 13.84
C ALA A 235 -35.00 15.88 13.34
N THR A 236 -35.39 16.90 12.59
CA THR A 236 -36.67 16.93 11.87
C THR A 236 -36.66 15.86 10.80
N ALA A 237 -37.57 14.89 10.89
CA ALA A 237 -37.64 13.77 9.96
C ALA A 237 -38.06 14.24 8.55
N THR A 238 -37.10 14.34 7.64
CA THR A 238 -37.36 14.31 6.21
C THR A 238 -37.75 12.89 5.78
N THR A 239 -38.69 12.80 4.84
CA THR A 239 -39.20 11.54 4.29
C THR A 239 -38.07 10.69 3.69
N PRO A 240 -38.13 9.35 3.80
CA PRO A 240 -37.15 8.48 3.15
C PRO A 240 -37.22 8.66 1.64
N GLY A 241 -36.21 9.31 1.06
CA GLY A 241 -36.05 9.37 -0.39
C GLY A 241 -35.81 7.96 -0.92
N THR A 242 -36.81 7.40 -1.61
CA THR A 242 -36.60 6.22 -2.45
C THR A 242 -35.54 6.58 -3.50
N GLY A 243 -34.41 5.89 -3.49
CA GLY A 243 -33.40 6.01 -4.55
C GLY A 243 -34.01 5.77 -5.93
N PRO A 244 -33.32 6.20 -7.02
CA PRO A 244 -33.84 6.03 -8.38
C PRO A 244 -34.23 4.57 -8.62
N ALA A 245 -35.40 4.37 -9.23
CA ALA A 245 -35.83 3.04 -9.65
C ALA A 245 -34.75 2.48 -10.59
N GLY A 246 -34.14 1.36 -10.21
CA GLY A 246 -33.11 0.73 -11.01
C GLY A 246 -33.62 0.35 -12.38
N ASP A 247 -32.75 0.33 -13.38
CA ASP A 247 -33.10 0.09 -14.79
C ASP A 247 -33.49 -1.37 -15.10
N GLY A 248 -33.66 -2.20 -14.07
CA GLY A 248 -34.00 -3.61 -14.15
C GLY A 248 -32.84 -4.54 -14.52
N LYS A 249 -31.66 -4.01 -14.84
CA LYS A 249 -30.51 -4.84 -15.29
C LYS A 249 -29.72 -5.43 -14.15
N VAL A 250 -29.60 -4.73 -13.02
CA VAL A 250 -29.01 -5.26 -11.78
C VAL A 250 -30.13 -5.53 -10.79
N THR A 251 -30.19 -6.74 -10.22
CA THR A 251 -31.21 -7.05 -9.20
C THR A 251 -30.92 -6.33 -7.88
N THR A 252 -31.97 -5.89 -7.20
CA THR A 252 -31.87 -5.32 -5.84
C THR A 252 -31.24 -6.33 -4.87
N PRO A 253 -30.23 -5.95 -4.06
CA PRO A 253 -29.66 -6.82 -3.04
C PRO A 253 -30.72 -7.26 -2.01
N THR A 254 -30.70 -8.54 -1.65
CA THR A 254 -31.65 -9.13 -0.68
C THR A 254 -30.92 -9.79 0.48
N GLY A 255 -31.64 -10.08 1.57
CA GLY A 255 -31.06 -10.73 2.75
C GLY A 255 -29.98 -9.90 3.44
N VAL A 256 -30.05 -8.57 3.38
CA VAL A 256 -29.10 -7.67 4.06
C VAL A 256 -29.20 -7.85 5.57
N THR A 257 -28.11 -8.26 6.20
CA THR A 257 -28.00 -8.49 7.64
C THR A 257 -26.77 -7.81 8.24
N VAL A 258 -26.82 -7.56 9.54
CA VAL A 258 -25.67 -7.11 10.35
C VAL A 258 -25.03 -8.36 10.95
N THR A 259 -23.77 -8.63 10.60
CA THR A 259 -23.04 -9.83 11.04
C THR A 259 -22.13 -9.56 12.25
N LYS A 260 -21.65 -8.32 12.41
CA LYS A 260 -20.82 -7.90 13.52
C LYS A 260 -21.02 -6.41 13.81
N VAL A 261 -20.96 -6.04 15.08
CA VAL A 261 -21.04 -4.66 15.57
C VAL A 261 -19.90 -4.43 16.55
N THR A 262 -19.22 -3.30 16.42
CA THR A 262 -18.22 -2.82 17.36
C THR A 262 -18.64 -1.45 17.90
N HIS A 263 -17.76 -0.77 18.62
CA HIS A 263 -17.99 0.61 19.06
C HIS A 263 -17.83 1.65 17.94
N ASN A 264 -17.14 1.30 16.85
CA ASN A 264 -16.79 2.20 15.75
C ASN A 264 -17.10 1.65 14.35
N ALA A 265 -17.68 0.45 14.24
CA ALA A 265 -17.95 -0.19 12.96
C ALA A 265 -19.14 -1.17 13.00
N VAL A 266 -19.70 -1.43 11.82
CA VAL A 266 -20.73 -2.42 11.56
C VAL A 266 -20.32 -3.21 10.33
N VAL A 267 -20.31 -4.55 10.43
CA VAL A 267 -20.14 -5.44 9.26
C VAL A 267 -21.50 -5.87 8.76
N LEU A 268 -21.72 -5.70 7.47
CA LEU A 268 -22.93 -6.07 6.75
C LEU A 268 -22.64 -7.23 5.81
N SER A 269 -23.62 -8.11 5.59
CA SER A 269 -23.60 -9.08 4.50
C SER A 269 -24.96 -9.23 3.82
N TRP A 270 -24.98 -9.72 2.57
CA TRP A 270 -26.20 -9.88 1.77
C TRP A 270 -26.09 -11.02 0.77
N GLN A 271 -27.19 -11.33 0.08
CA GLN A 271 -27.20 -12.28 -1.04
C GLN A 271 -26.74 -11.60 -2.34
N PRO A 272 -25.98 -12.29 -3.21
CA PRO A 272 -25.51 -11.72 -4.47
C PRO A 272 -26.64 -11.18 -5.35
N SER A 273 -26.43 -9.99 -5.92
CA SER A 273 -27.23 -9.48 -7.02
C SER A 273 -26.78 -10.12 -8.33
N THR A 274 -27.72 -10.30 -9.28
CA THR A 274 -27.41 -10.74 -10.65
C THR A 274 -27.51 -9.58 -11.64
N LEU A 275 -26.84 -9.75 -12.78
CA LEU A 275 -26.83 -8.82 -13.90
C LEU A 275 -27.48 -9.49 -15.12
N THR A 276 -28.46 -8.85 -15.75
CA THR A 276 -29.28 -9.46 -16.83
C THR A 276 -28.52 -9.77 -18.12
N SER A 277 -27.34 -9.18 -18.33
CA SER A 277 -26.45 -9.54 -19.46
C SER A 277 -25.71 -10.86 -19.26
N GLY A 278 -25.69 -11.41 -18.04
CA GLY A 278 -24.88 -12.59 -17.70
C GLY A 278 -23.39 -12.27 -17.48
N ASP A 279 -22.82 -11.41 -18.32
CA ASP A 279 -21.43 -10.95 -18.21
C ASP A 279 -21.35 -9.57 -17.52
N GLY A 280 -20.44 -9.45 -16.55
CA GLY A 280 -20.11 -8.23 -15.81
C GLY A 280 -20.13 -8.41 -14.29
N VAL A 281 -19.32 -7.62 -13.58
CA VAL A 281 -19.15 -7.69 -12.13
C VAL A 281 -20.18 -6.78 -11.44
N VAL A 282 -20.92 -7.30 -10.46
CA VAL A 282 -21.80 -6.49 -9.62
C VAL A 282 -21.08 -6.06 -8.35
N ALA A 283 -20.69 -4.79 -8.31
CA ALA A 283 -20.21 -4.13 -7.09
C ALA A 283 -21.40 -3.53 -6.31
N TYR A 284 -21.17 -3.08 -5.08
CA TYR A 284 -22.21 -2.62 -4.17
C TYR A 284 -21.88 -1.27 -3.54
N LYS A 285 -22.92 -0.44 -3.36
CA LYS A 285 -22.91 0.83 -2.64
C LYS A 285 -23.74 0.68 -1.37
N VAL A 286 -23.20 1.08 -0.22
CA VAL A 286 -23.86 1.02 1.09
C VAL A 286 -24.16 2.42 1.59
N TYR A 287 -25.43 2.67 1.92
CA TYR A 287 -25.94 3.96 2.35
C TYR A 287 -26.35 3.96 3.82
N SER A 288 -26.15 5.08 4.50
CA SER A 288 -26.69 5.37 5.84
C SER A 288 -27.24 6.79 5.85
N GLY A 289 -28.49 6.98 6.29
CA GLY A 289 -29.13 8.31 6.28
C GLY A 289 -29.22 8.96 4.89
N GLY A 290 -29.20 8.15 3.82
CA GLY A 290 -29.11 8.61 2.43
C GLY A 290 -27.69 8.96 1.94
N GLN A 291 -26.70 9.04 2.84
CA GLN A 291 -25.29 9.25 2.48
C GLN A 291 -24.62 7.93 2.09
N LEU A 292 -23.76 7.96 1.06
CA LEU A 292 -22.90 6.83 0.71
C LEU A 292 -21.78 6.70 1.76
N VAL A 293 -21.70 5.56 2.44
CA VAL A 293 -20.76 5.34 3.56
C VAL A 293 -19.74 4.23 3.33
N ALA A 294 -19.97 3.34 2.35
CA ALA A 294 -18.99 2.38 1.87
C ALA A 294 -19.33 1.85 0.46
N THR A 295 -18.37 1.27 -0.22
CA THR A 295 -18.55 0.37 -1.38
C THR A 295 -17.92 -1.00 -1.14
N SER A 296 -18.32 -2.02 -1.89
CA SER A 296 -17.73 -3.36 -1.86
C SER A 296 -17.76 -4.06 -3.22
N MET A 297 -16.74 -4.87 -3.50
CA MET A 297 -16.67 -5.73 -4.69
C MET A 297 -17.30 -7.12 -4.44
N GLY A 298 -17.55 -7.47 -3.16
CA GLY A 298 -18.21 -8.70 -2.75
C GLY A 298 -19.49 -8.44 -1.94
N THR A 299 -20.08 -9.49 -1.38
CA THR A 299 -21.36 -9.41 -0.64
C THR A 299 -21.22 -9.16 0.87
N SER A 300 -20.07 -8.60 1.28
CA SER A 300 -19.76 -8.24 2.66
C SER A 300 -18.97 -6.93 2.70
N VAL A 301 -19.16 -6.12 3.74
CA VAL A 301 -18.33 -4.92 3.99
C VAL A 301 -18.39 -4.45 5.44
N ALA A 302 -17.29 -3.91 5.95
CA ALA A 302 -17.28 -3.11 7.17
C ALA A 302 -17.54 -1.63 6.85
N VAL A 303 -18.58 -1.05 7.46
CA VAL A 303 -18.74 0.41 7.56
C VAL A 303 -18.11 0.85 8.88
N SER A 304 -17.02 1.60 8.80
CA SER A 304 -16.16 2.00 9.92
C SER A 304 -16.16 3.51 10.18
N SER A 305 -15.37 3.94 11.16
CA SER A 305 -15.34 5.31 11.72
C SER A 305 -16.70 5.82 12.21
N LEU A 306 -17.63 4.92 12.52
CA LEU A 306 -18.93 5.23 13.13
C LEU A 306 -18.74 5.78 14.54
N LEU A 307 -19.69 6.59 15.00
CA LEU A 307 -19.74 7.09 16.37
C LEU A 307 -20.20 5.99 17.32
N PRO A 308 -19.64 5.88 18.54
CA PRO A 308 -20.12 4.95 19.57
C PRO A 308 -21.55 5.23 20.04
N SER A 309 -22.21 4.21 20.60
CA SER A 309 -23.57 4.28 21.16
C SER A 309 -24.62 4.93 20.23
N THR A 310 -24.44 4.84 18.91
CA THR A 310 -25.22 5.59 17.91
C THR A 310 -26.01 4.63 17.03
N ALA A 311 -27.27 4.96 16.77
CA ALA A 311 -28.17 4.16 15.96
C ALA A 311 -28.00 4.47 14.46
N TYR A 312 -27.85 3.42 13.65
CA TYR A 312 -27.68 3.50 12.20
C TYR A 312 -28.74 2.68 11.46
N GLY A 313 -29.04 3.09 10.23
CA GLY A 313 -29.92 2.38 9.31
C GLY A 313 -29.29 2.28 7.94
N PHE A 314 -28.99 1.06 7.50
CA PHE A 314 -28.24 0.78 6.28
C PHE A 314 -29.13 0.22 5.18
N THR A 315 -28.87 0.63 3.94
CA THR A 315 -29.38 0.02 2.70
C THR A 315 -28.24 -0.27 1.75
N VAL A 316 -28.41 -1.26 0.88
CA VAL A 316 -27.40 -1.69 -0.10
C VAL A 316 -27.97 -1.60 -1.51
N GLN A 317 -27.20 -1.10 -2.46
CA GLN A 317 -27.51 -1.04 -3.89
C GLN A 317 -26.43 -1.79 -4.67
N GLY A 318 -26.80 -2.78 -5.47
CA GLY A 318 -25.90 -3.38 -6.46
C GLY A 318 -25.79 -2.50 -7.71
N TYR A 319 -24.61 -2.43 -8.33
CA TYR A 319 -24.36 -1.71 -9.58
C TYR A 319 -23.31 -2.41 -10.45
N SER A 320 -23.37 -2.18 -11.77
CA SER A 320 -22.37 -2.61 -12.76
C SER A 320 -22.28 -1.54 -13.85
N GLY A 321 -21.11 -0.93 -14.03
CA GLY A 321 -20.96 0.24 -14.90
C GLY A 321 -21.94 1.36 -14.55
N SER A 322 -22.76 1.78 -15.52
CA SER A 322 -23.83 2.77 -15.33
C SER A 322 -25.16 2.18 -14.83
N HIS A 323 -25.28 0.87 -14.73
CA HIS A 323 -26.51 0.17 -14.34
C HIS A 323 -26.59 0.03 -12.83
N GLY A 324 -27.61 0.65 -12.21
CA GLY A 324 -27.87 0.58 -10.77
C GLY A 324 -29.19 -0.12 -10.48
N SER A 325 -29.20 -0.98 -9.46
CA SER A 325 -30.43 -1.56 -8.89
C SER A 325 -31.19 -0.56 -8.01
N ALA A 326 -32.37 -0.93 -7.51
CA ALA A 326 -32.95 -0.22 -6.38
C ALA A 326 -32.18 -0.52 -5.07
N GLN A 327 -32.40 0.27 -4.03
CA GLN A 327 -31.86 -0.04 -2.70
C GLN A 327 -32.62 -1.19 -2.03
N SER A 328 -31.89 -1.98 -1.23
CA SER A 328 -32.44 -3.05 -0.39
C SER A 328 -33.44 -2.54 0.65
N ALA A 329 -34.14 -3.47 1.30
CA ALA A 329 -34.76 -3.19 2.59
C ALA A 329 -33.72 -2.67 3.60
N LYS A 330 -34.13 -1.76 4.48
CA LYS A 330 -33.26 -1.15 5.49
C LYS A 330 -33.05 -2.11 6.67
N VAL A 331 -31.79 -2.38 7.00
CA VAL A 331 -31.41 -3.00 8.29
C VAL A 331 -31.00 -1.90 9.28
N SER A 332 -31.23 -2.08 10.57
CA SER A 332 -30.85 -1.11 11.60
C SER A 332 -30.13 -1.77 12.77
N THR A 333 -29.18 -1.04 13.36
CA THR A 333 -28.36 -1.48 14.49
C THR A 333 -27.86 -0.27 15.29
N THR A 334 -27.27 -0.49 16.47
CA THR A 334 -26.65 0.55 17.30
C THR A 334 -25.23 0.11 17.63
N THR A 335 -24.24 0.99 17.40
CA THR A 335 -22.84 0.72 17.78
C THR A 335 -22.70 0.55 19.28
N ALA A 336 -21.72 -0.24 19.71
CA ALA A 336 -21.42 -0.42 21.13
C ALA A 336 -20.91 0.88 21.77
N ALA A 337 -20.90 0.93 23.11
CA ALA A 337 -20.20 1.98 23.84
C ALA A 337 -18.69 1.94 23.53
N ALA A 338 -18.04 3.11 23.59
CA ALA A 338 -16.59 3.20 23.44
C ALA A 338 -15.88 2.35 24.51
N PRO A 339 -14.79 1.63 24.18
CA PRO A 339 -13.97 0.97 25.18
C PRO A 339 -13.29 2.01 26.08
N ALA A 340 -12.74 1.55 27.21
CA ALA A 340 -11.78 2.34 27.95
C ALA A 340 -10.57 2.68 27.05
N ALA A 341 -9.97 3.85 27.27
CA ALA A 341 -8.76 4.24 26.54
C ALA A 341 -7.63 3.23 26.80
N SER A 342 -7.03 2.74 25.71
CA SER A 342 -5.84 1.88 25.71
C SER A 342 -4.75 2.53 24.87
N PRO A 343 -3.47 2.17 25.07
CA PRO A 343 -2.40 2.61 24.18
C PRO A 343 -2.70 2.23 22.72
N PHE A 344 -2.53 3.19 21.81
CA PHE A 344 -2.63 2.99 20.36
C PHE A 344 -1.47 2.13 19.85
N ARG A 345 -1.77 1.26 18.89
CA ARG A 345 -0.78 0.53 18.10
C ARG A 345 -1.04 0.81 16.62
N SER A 346 -0.19 1.63 16.00
CA SER A 346 -0.20 1.91 14.56
C SER A 346 0.98 1.20 13.87
N ALA A 347 0.90 1.03 12.54
CA ALA A 347 2.06 0.67 11.74
C ALA A 347 1.88 1.11 10.28
N TYR A 348 2.98 1.42 9.61
CA TYR A 348 2.98 1.71 8.17
C TYR A 348 2.92 0.42 7.35
N PHE A 349 2.15 0.45 6.27
CA PHE A 349 2.12 -0.55 5.21
C PHE A 349 2.57 0.12 3.91
N ASP A 350 3.67 -0.35 3.34
CA ASP A 350 4.28 0.25 2.17
C ASP A 350 3.62 -0.27 0.88
N GLN A 351 3.15 0.65 0.04
CA GLN A 351 2.50 0.40 -1.26
C GLN A 351 3.31 -0.54 -2.15
N TRP A 352 4.62 -0.33 -2.23
CA TRP A 352 5.56 -1.13 -3.01
C TRP A 352 5.98 -2.45 -2.32
N GLY A 353 5.57 -2.68 -1.06
CA GLY A 353 5.89 -3.90 -0.31
C GLY A 353 5.38 -5.19 -0.98
N VAL A 354 4.45 -5.07 -1.92
CA VAL A 354 3.85 -6.19 -2.69
C VAL A 354 4.73 -6.75 -3.80
N TYR A 355 5.83 -6.07 -4.17
CA TYR A 355 6.73 -6.48 -5.25
C TYR A 355 7.86 -7.38 -4.73
N GLU A 356 9.09 -6.87 -4.64
CA GLU A 356 10.28 -7.61 -4.17
C GLU A 356 10.06 -8.22 -2.78
N ASN A 357 9.39 -7.48 -1.90
CA ASN A 357 9.12 -7.88 -0.53
C ASN A 357 8.00 -8.94 -0.41
N ALA A 358 7.18 -9.14 -1.45
CA ALA A 358 6.03 -10.05 -1.50
C ALA A 358 5.13 -9.97 -0.25
N TYR A 359 4.97 -8.76 0.31
CA TYR A 359 4.24 -8.50 1.53
C TYR A 359 2.89 -7.85 1.20
N HIS A 360 1.84 -8.65 1.27
CA HIS A 360 0.48 -8.25 0.93
C HIS A 360 -0.36 -8.05 2.20
N ALA A 361 -1.55 -7.45 2.08
CA ALA A 361 -2.49 -7.37 3.20
C ALA A 361 -2.87 -8.76 3.79
N LYS A 362 -2.70 -9.84 3.01
CA LYS A 362 -2.82 -11.23 3.50
C LYS A 362 -1.75 -11.61 4.53
N ASN A 363 -0.54 -11.08 4.43
CA ASN A 363 0.53 -11.30 5.40
C ASN A 363 0.19 -10.63 6.74
N VAL A 364 -0.50 -9.47 6.71
CA VAL A 364 -1.01 -8.77 7.90
C VAL A 364 -2.10 -9.60 8.62
N ASP A 365 -2.91 -10.33 7.86
CA ASP A 365 -3.88 -11.31 8.38
C ASP A 365 -3.20 -12.55 8.97
N THR A 366 -2.35 -13.24 8.19
CA THR A 366 -1.79 -14.56 8.55
C THR A 366 -0.72 -14.51 9.64
N SER A 367 0.02 -13.40 9.78
CA SER A 367 0.88 -13.12 10.95
C SER A 367 0.10 -12.76 12.23
N GLY A 368 -1.21 -12.53 12.11
CA GLY A 368 -2.06 -12.00 13.17
C GLY A 368 -1.79 -10.54 13.52
N ALA A 369 -1.05 -9.79 12.69
CA ALA A 369 -0.80 -8.36 12.88
C ALA A 369 -2.10 -7.54 12.93
N ALA A 370 -3.06 -7.84 12.06
CA ALA A 370 -4.36 -7.17 11.98
C ALA A 370 -5.20 -7.26 13.28
N GLY A 371 -4.92 -8.25 14.15
CA GLY A 371 -5.56 -8.39 15.47
C GLY A 371 -4.85 -7.64 16.60
N LYS A 372 -3.66 -7.08 16.35
CA LYS A 372 -2.79 -6.39 17.32
C LYS A 372 -2.73 -4.88 17.09
N LEU A 373 -3.13 -4.42 15.91
CA LEU A 373 -3.10 -3.03 15.49
C LEU A 373 -4.49 -2.36 15.61
N ASP A 374 -4.48 -1.07 15.92
CA ASP A 374 -5.66 -0.21 15.97
C ASP A 374 -5.83 0.59 14.67
N VAL A 375 -4.70 0.94 14.03
CA VAL A 375 -4.62 1.66 12.75
C VAL A 375 -3.49 1.06 11.89
N ILE A 376 -3.68 0.98 10.58
CA ILE A 376 -2.60 0.84 9.60
C ILE A 376 -2.57 2.09 8.73
N THR A 377 -1.39 2.68 8.62
CA THR A 377 -1.15 3.85 7.78
C THR A 377 -0.62 3.38 6.43
N TYR A 378 -1.33 3.68 5.33
CA TYR A 378 -0.91 3.26 3.99
C TYR A 378 0.02 4.32 3.37
N ALA A 379 1.24 3.91 3.04
CA ALA A 379 2.30 4.74 2.46
C ALA A 379 2.43 4.48 0.95
N PHE A 380 2.37 5.45 0.03
CA PHE A 380 2.14 6.89 0.23
C PHE A 380 1.36 7.51 -0.95
N ALA A 381 0.47 8.44 -0.66
CA ALA A 381 -0.12 9.35 -1.64
C ALA A 381 0.79 10.56 -1.89
N ASN A 382 0.77 11.09 -3.12
CA ASN A 382 1.66 12.17 -3.56
C ASN A 382 0.89 13.46 -3.93
N ILE A 383 1.60 14.59 -3.96
CA ILE A 383 1.11 15.93 -4.30
C ILE A 383 1.52 16.27 -5.73
N HIS A 384 0.56 16.63 -6.58
CA HIS A 384 0.81 16.84 -8.01
C HIS A 384 1.67 18.10 -8.26
N PRO A 385 2.78 18.00 -9.03
CA PRO A 385 3.80 19.06 -9.18
C PRO A 385 3.37 20.46 -9.64
N THR A 386 2.16 20.61 -10.18
CA THR A 386 1.68 21.89 -10.75
C THR A 386 0.31 22.34 -10.28
N SER A 387 -0.55 21.41 -9.83
CA SER A 387 -1.87 21.74 -9.26
C SER A 387 -1.87 21.72 -7.74
N HIS A 388 -0.85 21.13 -7.11
CA HIS A 388 -0.71 20.97 -5.66
C HIS A 388 -1.94 20.27 -5.03
N THR A 389 -2.47 19.28 -5.73
CA THR A 389 -3.61 18.43 -5.34
C THR A 389 -3.16 16.98 -5.22
N CYS A 390 -3.88 16.16 -4.44
CA CYS A 390 -3.70 14.71 -4.50
C CYS A 390 -3.97 14.20 -5.92
N PHE A 391 -3.17 13.22 -6.35
CA PHE A 391 -3.30 12.56 -7.65
C PHE A 391 -2.94 11.08 -7.54
N GLN A 392 -3.14 10.36 -8.65
CA GLN A 392 -2.71 8.98 -8.85
C GLN A 392 -2.00 8.90 -10.20
N ALA A 393 -1.04 7.99 -10.32
CA ALA A 393 -0.24 7.75 -11.52
C ALA A 393 0.28 6.31 -11.50
N VAL A 394 0.93 5.84 -12.57
CA VAL A 394 1.84 4.68 -12.50
C VAL A 394 3.20 5.12 -13.02
N LYS A 395 4.05 5.53 -12.07
CA LYS A 395 5.41 6.02 -12.29
C LYS A 395 6.21 5.83 -10.99
N ALA A 396 7.30 5.09 -11.04
CA ALA A 396 8.16 4.88 -9.87
C ALA A 396 8.87 6.19 -9.45
N SER A 397 9.18 6.30 -8.16
CA SER A 397 10.14 7.27 -7.64
C SER A 397 11.57 6.87 -7.99
N ASP A 398 12.46 7.84 -8.21
CA ASP A 398 13.91 7.60 -8.28
C ASP A 398 14.54 7.54 -6.86
N SER A 399 13.96 6.72 -5.98
CA SER A 399 14.37 6.58 -4.57
C SER A 399 15.74 5.93 -4.38
N ALA A 400 16.29 5.28 -5.42
CA ALA A 400 17.67 4.81 -5.40
C ALA A 400 18.71 5.94 -5.50
N ASN A 401 18.27 7.19 -5.71
CA ASN A 401 19.13 8.34 -5.94
C ASN A 401 18.70 9.56 -5.10
N GLU A 402 19.05 9.52 -3.82
CA GLU A 402 18.85 10.59 -2.81
C GLU A 402 19.38 11.99 -3.19
N SER A 403 20.17 12.09 -4.27
CA SER A 403 20.67 13.36 -4.82
C SER A 403 19.81 13.92 -5.97
N ASN A 404 18.75 13.22 -6.40
CA ASN A 404 17.86 13.69 -7.46
C ASN A 404 16.79 14.65 -6.91
N PRO A 405 16.82 15.96 -7.22
CA PRO A 405 15.86 16.93 -6.70
C PRO A 405 14.42 16.74 -7.20
N ASN A 406 14.18 15.78 -8.08
CA ASN A 406 12.90 15.49 -8.72
C ASN A 406 12.48 14.01 -8.54
N ALA A 407 13.05 13.29 -7.57
CA ALA A 407 12.86 11.84 -7.41
C ALA A 407 11.39 11.43 -7.30
N GLY A 408 10.56 12.21 -6.60
CA GLY A 408 9.12 11.99 -6.45
C GLY A 408 8.21 12.73 -7.43
N ASP A 409 8.73 13.50 -8.39
CA ASP A 409 7.93 14.40 -9.22
C ASP A 409 6.91 13.64 -10.08
N GLY A 410 5.63 13.71 -9.73
CA GLY A 410 4.58 13.00 -10.47
C GLY A 410 4.62 11.47 -10.31
N ALA A 411 5.37 10.96 -9.34
CA ALA A 411 5.44 9.55 -9.01
C ALA A 411 4.21 9.08 -8.21
N GLY A 412 3.90 7.79 -8.30
CA GLY A 412 2.75 7.16 -7.68
C GLY A 412 2.49 5.80 -8.33
N ASP A 413 1.82 4.90 -7.62
CA ASP A 413 1.60 3.54 -8.08
C ASP A 413 0.14 3.09 -7.87
N ALA A 414 -0.72 3.62 -8.76
CA ALA A 414 -2.10 3.23 -8.95
C ALA A 414 -2.24 1.73 -9.27
N TYR A 415 -1.18 1.09 -9.80
CA TYR A 415 -1.19 -0.34 -10.07
C TYR A 415 -1.25 -1.12 -8.76
N ALA A 416 -0.26 -0.97 -7.86
CA ALA A 416 -0.31 -1.55 -6.51
C ALA A 416 -1.59 -1.16 -5.77
N ASP A 417 -1.99 0.11 -5.83
CA ASP A 417 -3.12 0.63 -5.07
C ASP A 417 -4.44 -0.04 -5.46
N TYR A 418 -4.82 -0.01 -6.74
CA TYR A 418 -6.18 -0.38 -7.15
C TYR A 418 -6.35 -1.04 -8.52
N GLN A 419 -5.28 -1.34 -9.25
CA GLN A 419 -5.36 -2.04 -10.55
C GLN A 419 -4.76 -3.46 -10.52
N ALA A 420 -3.82 -3.76 -9.62
CA ALA A 420 -3.16 -5.07 -9.54
C ALA A 420 -4.17 -6.18 -9.16
N ASP A 421 -4.21 -7.24 -9.96
CA ASP A 421 -5.16 -8.33 -9.77
C ASP A 421 -4.65 -9.39 -8.79
N TYR A 422 -5.36 -9.59 -7.69
CA TYR A 422 -5.07 -10.66 -6.74
C TYR A 422 -5.82 -11.94 -7.12
N THR A 423 -5.11 -13.08 -7.11
CA THR A 423 -5.77 -14.40 -7.13
C THR A 423 -6.43 -14.70 -5.78
N GLY A 424 -7.40 -15.62 -5.74
CA GLY A 424 -7.96 -16.09 -4.47
C GLY A 424 -6.94 -16.72 -3.51
N ALA A 425 -5.82 -17.22 -4.03
CA ALA A 425 -4.71 -17.69 -3.20
C ALA A 425 -3.93 -16.52 -2.56
N ALA A 426 -3.85 -15.36 -3.21
CA ALA A 426 -3.16 -14.16 -2.72
C ALA A 426 -4.06 -13.22 -1.92
N SER A 427 -5.38 -13.28 -2.08
CA SER A 427 -6.33 -12.35 -1.44
C SER A 427 -6.65 -12.68 0.02
N VAL A 428 -7.17 -11.70 0.75
CA VAL A 428 -7.48 -11.81 2.19
C VAL A 428 -8.73 -12.65 2.46
N ASP A 429 -9.78 -12.52 1.65
CA ASP A 429 -11.04 -13.26 1.80
C ASP A 429 -11.12 -14.57 0.99
N GLY A 430 -10.12 -14.84 0.14
CA GLY A 430 -10.06 -16.03 -0.71
C GLY A 430 -10.68 -15.86 -2.11
N SER A 431 -11.27 -14.71 -2.41
CA SER A 431 -11.85 -14.37 -3.72
C SER A 431 -10.80 -13.73 -4.61
N GLY A 432 -10.73 -14.13 -5.88
CA GLY A 432 -9.90 -13.43 -6.86
C GLY A 432 -10.54 -12.12 -7.31
N ASP A 433 -9.71 -11.11 -7.58
CA ASP A 433 -10.13 -9.90 -8.28
C ASP A 433 -10.46 -10.24 -9.76
N VAL A 434 -11.36 -9.45 -10.35
CA VAL A 434 -11.82 -9.60 -11.74
C VAL A 434 -11.71 -8.27 -12.47
N TYR A 435 -11.32 -8.31 -13.76
CA TYR A 435 -10.82 -7.14 -14.51
C TYR A 435 -11.77 -5.93 -14.52
N GLU A 436 -13.08 -6.15 -14.60
CA GLU A 436 -14.08 -5.06 -14.68
C GLU A 436 -14.46 -4.45 -13.31
N GLN A 437 -13.93 -4.98 -12.20
CA GLN A 437 -14.36 -4.49 -10.89
C GLN A 437 -13.77 -3.08 -10.60
N PRO A 438 -14.55 -2.12 -10.09
CA PRO A 438 -14.09 -0.76 -9.84
C PRO A 438 -12.90 -0.60 -8.86
N LEU A 439 -12.51 -1.64 -8.11
CA LEU A 439 -11.38 -1.56 -7.20
C LEU A 439 -10.68 -2.91 -7.06
N LYS A 440 -9.42 -3.02 -7.49
CA LYS A 440 -8.55 -4.19 -7.28
C LYS A 440 -7.45 -3.82 -6.26
N GLY A 441 -6.27 -4.42 -6.36
CA GLY A 441 -5.05 -3.99 -5.69
C GLY A 441 -5.12 -4.01 -4.16
N ASN A 442 -4.14 -3.38 -3.54
CA ASN A 442 -4.03 -3.21 -2.09
C ASN A 442 -5.32 -2.66 -1.49
N PHE A 443 -5.95 -1.69 -2.14
CA PHE A 443 -7.17 -1.04 -1.67
C PHE A 443 -8.36 -2.02 -1.54
N ASN A 444 -8.51 -2.99 -2.45
CA ASN A 444 -9.53 -4.03 -2.26
C ASN A 444 -9.13 -5.01 -1.15
N GLN A 445 -7.85 -5.40 -1.07
CA GLN A 445 -7.37 -6.31 -0.02
C GLN A 445 -7.48 -5.72 1.40
N LEU A 446 -7.22 -4.42 1.56
CA LEU A 446 -7.41 -3.68 2.83
C LEU A 446 -8.91 -3.57 3.19
N ARG A 447 -9.82 -3.43 2.22
CA ARG A 447 -11.27 -3.52 2.46
C ARG A 447 -11.66 -4.90 2.99
N GLN A 448 -11.16 -5.98 2.39
CA GLN A 448 -11.39 -7.35 2.85
C GLN A 448 -10.85 -7.55 4.28
N LEU A 449 -9.63 -7.04 4.55
CA LEU A 449 -9.02 -7.06 5.87
C LEU A 449 -9.88 -6.31 6.91
N LYS A 450 -10.44 -5.14 6.56
CA LYS A 450 -11.38 -4.40 7.41
C LYS A 450 -12.63 -5.20 7.75
N ALA A 451 -13.21 -5.92 6.78
CA ALA A 451 -14.39 -6.75 7.02
C ALA A 451 -14.12 -7.87 8.03
N LYS A 452 -12.91 -8.45 8.02
CA LYS A 452 -12.45 -9.46 8.98
C LYS A 452 -12.12 -8.85 10.35
N TYR A 453 -11.46 -7.70 10.38
CA TYR A 453 -10.99 -6.97 11.56
C TYR A 453 -11.66 -5.58 11.71
N PRO A 454 -12.97 -5.47 11.98
CA PRO A 454 -13.68 -4.18 11.91
C PRO A 454 -13.34 -3.15 13.00
N ASN A 455 -12.44 -3.46 13.95
CA ASN A 455 -11.87 -2.43 14.84
C ASN A 455 -10.67 -1.73 14.20
N LEU A 456 -9.97 -2.42 13.28
CA LEU A 456 -8.80 -1.92 12.56
C LEU A 456 -9.25 -0.82 11.60
N ARG A 457 -8.54 0.31 11.64
CA ARG A 457 -8.77 1.47 10.78
C ARG A 457 -7.61 1.66 9.81
N PHE A 458 -7.87 2.32 8.69
CA PHE A 458 -6.82 2.66 7.71
C PHE A 458 -6.73 4.16 7.48
N THR A 459 -5.56 4.75 7.61
CA THR A 459 -5.27 6.11 7.14
C THR A 459 -4.53 6.05 5.80
N ILE A 460 -4.75 7.02 4.92
CA ILE A 460 -3.85 7.25 3.78
C ILE A 460 -2.81 8.27 4.23
N SER A 461 -1.52 7.94 4.15
CA SER A 461 -0.45 8.93 4.38
C SER A 461 -0.14 9.66 3.09
N ILE A 462 -0.12 10.98 3.17
CA ILE A 462 0.30 11.85 2.07
C ILE A 462 1.71 12.33 2.39
N GLY A 463 2.65 12.16 1.46
CA GLY A 463 4.04 12.54 1.65
C GLY A 463 4.96 11.37 1.92
N GLY A 464 5.74 11.46 2.99
CA GLY A 464 6.97 10.70 3.19
C GLY A 464 8.14 11.34 2.44
N TRP A 465 9.32 10.76 2.62
CA TRP A 465 10.62 11.33 2.25
C TRP A 465 10.66 11.95 0.84
N THR A 466 10.40 11.15 -0.20
CA THR A 466 10.53 11.57 -1.60
C THR A 466 9.32 12.32 -2.17
N TYR A 467 8.13 12.22 -1.54
CA TYR A 467 6.89 12.85 -2.02
C TYR A 467 6.55 14.17 -1.29
N SER A 468 7.35 14.56 -0.29
CA SER A 468 7.12 15.77 0.50
C SER A 468 7.35 17.11 -0.23
N LYS A 469 7.93 17.07 -1.44
CA LYS A 469 8.44 18.26 -2.15
C LYS A 469 7.48 19.43 -2.29
N TYR A 470 6.20 19.15 -2.60
CA TYR A 470 5.20 20.18 -2.94
C TYR A 470 4.28 20.58 -1.77
N PHE A 471 4.56 20.15 -0.54
CA PHE A 471 3.77 20.57 0.62
C PHE A 471 3.85 22.07 0.88
N SER A 472 5.04 22.69 0.77
CA SER A 472 5.21 24.14 0.95
C SER A 472 4.28 24.92 0.02
N ASP A 473 4.18 24.52 -1.26
CA ASP A 473 3.33 25.17 -2.25
C ASP A 473 1.83 24.91 -2.00
N ALA A 474 1.47 23.67 -1.67
CA ALA A 474 0.09 23.30 -1.31
C ALA A 474 -0.37 24.10 -0.07
N ALA A 475 0.50 24.22 0.94
CA ALA A 475 0.21 24.87 2.21
C ALA A 475 0.28 26.41 2.15
N ALA A 476 0.94 27.00 1.15
CA ALA A 476 1.30 28.42 1.10
C ALA A 476 0.14 29.42 1.28
N THR A 477 -1.05 29.11 0.75
CA THR A 477 -2.19 30.04 0.74
C THR A 477 -3.48 29.36 1.20
N ASP A 478 -4.47 30.16 1.59
CA ASP A 478 -5.81 29.65 1.95
C ASP A 478 -6.49 28.93 0.78
N ALA A 479 -6.34 29.45 -0.44
CA ALA A 479 -6.90 28.86 -1.65
C ALA A 479 -6.21 27.53 -2.03
N SER A 480 -4.86 27.49 -1.98
CA SER A 480 -4.09 26.27 -2.28
C SER A 480 -4.37 25.17 -1.24
N ARG A 481 -4.42 25.51 0.06
CA ARG A 481 -4.79 24.55 1.12
C ARG A 481 -6.17 23.95 0.89
N LYS A 482 -7.17 24.78 0.58
CA LYS A 482 -8.54 24.30 0.31
C LYS A 482 -8.60 23.40 -0.92
N ALA A 483 -7.89 23.75 -2.00
CA ALA A 483 -7.79 22.92 -3.20
C ALA A 483 -7.12 21.56 -2.90
N PHE A 484 -5.98 21.59 -2.20
CA PHE A 484 -5.24 20.39 -1.79
C PHE A 484 -6.12 19.48 -0.92
N VAL A 485 -6.59 19.96 0.23
CA VAL A 485 -7.41 19.19 1.18
C VAL A 485 -8.65 18.61 0.51
N SER A 486 -9.39 19.42 -0.26
CA SER A 486 -10.62 18.95 -0.90
C SER A 486 -10.36 17.87 -1.95
N SER A 487 -9.26 17.96 -2.70
CA SER A 487 -8.87 16.91 -3.66
C SER A 487 -8.56 15.57 -2.98
N CYS A 488 -7.85 15.59 -1.84
CA CYS A 488 -7.49 14.39 -1.09
C CYS A 488 -8.70 13.75 -0.41
N VAL A 489 -9.59 14.57 0.18
CA VAL A 489 -10.85 14.11 0.78
C VAL A 489 -11.79 13.51 -0.30
N ASP A 490 -11.83 14.09 -1.50
CA ASP A 490 -12.63 13.56 -2.60
C ASP A 490 -12.08 12.22 -3.14
N MET A 491 -10.77 12.16 -3.38
CA MET A 491 -10.11 10.98 -3.91
C MET A 491 -10.15 9.79 -2.94
N PHE A 492 -9.72 9.98 -1.68
CA PHE A 492 -9.49 8.88 -0.75
C PHE A 492 -10.65 8.59 0.20
N LEU A 493 -11.37 9.61 0.69
CA LEU A 493 -12.45 9.41 1.68
C LEU A 493 -13.83 9.26 1.04
N LYS A 494 -14.14 10.07 0.02
CA LYS A 494 -15.30 9.79 -0.85
C LYS A 494 -15.02 8.67 -1.85
N GLY A 495 -13.74 8.34 -2.08
CA GLY A 495 -13.30 7.19 -2.88
C GLY A 495 -13.39 7.42 -4.39
N ASN A 496 -13.30 8.67 -4.86
CA ASN A 496 -13.36 9.01 -6.28
C ASN A 496 -11.97 8.84 -6.93
N LEU A 497 -11.53 7.60 -7.09
CA LEU A 497 -10.27 7.30 -7.78
C LEU A 497 -10.39 7.59 -9.29
N PRO A 498 -9.33 8.08 -9.94
CA PRO A 498 -9.32 8.28 -11.39
C PRO A 498 -9.30 6.95 -12.17
N THR A 499 -9.99 6.93 -13.31
CA THR A 499 -10.04 5.78 -14.24
C THR A 499 -9.11 5.99 -15.44
N GLY A 500 -8.64 4.91 -16.07
CA GLY A 500 -7.91 4.98 -17.34
C GLY A 500 -6.42 5.31 -17.19
N ILE A 501 -5.89 5.33 -15.96
CA ILE A 501 -4.45 5.47 -15.72
C ILE A 501 -3.75 4.24 -16.30
N ALA A 502 -2.74 4.47 -17.15
CA ALA A 502 -2.04 3.45 -17.92
C ALA A 502 -2.97 2.54 -18.77
N GLY A 503 -4.22 2.97 -19.04
CA GLY A 503 -5.20 2.22 -19.83
C GLY A 503 -6.06 1.22 -19.05
N ASP A 504 -5.82 0.99 -17.76
CA ASP A 504 -6.67 0.13 -16.92
C ASP A 504 -7.97 0.85 -16.51
N ALA A 505 -9.08 0.11 -16.51
CA ALA A 505 -10.44 0.65 -16.34
C ALA A 505 -10.87 0.86 -14.86
N SER A 506 -10.07 0.41 -13.90
CA SER A 506 -10.37 0.46 -12.47
C SER A 506 -10.47 1.89 -11.93
N GLY A 507 -11.07 2.02 -10.74
CA GLY A 507 -11.36 3.29 -10.10
C GLY A 507 -12.78 3.78 -10.41
N GLY A 508 -12.95 5.09 -10.49
CA GLY A 508 -14.22 5.76 -10.74
C GLY A 508 -14.93 6.19 -9.46
N GLN A 509 -16.09 6.83 -9.65
CA GLN A 509 -16.82 7.51 -8.58
C GLN A 509 -17.18 6.55 -7.42
N ALA A 510 -16.67 6.88 -6.24
CA ALA A 510 -16.81 6.12 -4.99
C ALA A 510 -16.29 4.66 -5.00
N SER A 511 -15.45 4.28 -5.95
CA SER A 511 -14.79 2.96 -6.03
C SER A 511 -14.11 2.53 -4.72
N ALA A 512 -13.47 3.46 -4.00
CA ALA A 512 -12.82 3.25 -2.70
C ALA A 512 -13.60 3.78 -1.48
N ALA A 513 -14.88 4.16 -1.62
CA ALA A 513 -15.62 4.77 -0.51
C ALA A 513 -15.65 3.87 0.74
N GLY A 514 -15.37 4.47 1.90
CA GLY A 514 -15.32 3.77 3.19
C GLY A 514 -14.06 2.93 3.44
N LEU A 515 -13.12 2.88 2.49
CA LEU A 515 -11.83 2.21 2.67
C LEU A 515 -10.96 2.92 3.71
N PHE A 516 -10.78 4.23 3.57
CA PHE A 516 -9.97 5.02 4.50
C PHE A 516 -10.85 5.65 5.60
N ASP A 517 -10.33 5.56 6.82
CA ASP A 517 -10.89 6.07 8.08
C ASP A 517 -10.32 7.42 8.47
N GLY A 518 -9.37 7.95 7.69
CA GLY A 518 -8.73 9.25 7.92
C GLY A 518 -7.59 9.53 6.96
N VAL A 519 -6.88 10.62 7.24
CA VAL A 519 -5.68 11.06 6.52
C VAL A 519 -4.55 11.22 7.51
N ASP A 520 -3.36 10.77 7.11
CA ASP A 520 -2.09 11.04 7.76
C ASP A 520 -1.28 12.03 6.90
N LEU A 521 -0.58 12.98 7.54
CA LEU A 521 0.33 13.91 6.86
C LEU A 521 1.77 13.64 7.26
N ASP A 522 2.57 13.19 6.31
CA ASP A 522 4.00 12.98 6.49
C ASP A 522 4.77 14.01 5.66
N TRP A 523 4.83 15.25 6.17
CA TRP A 523 5.60 16.32 5.52
C TRP A 523 7.01 16.35 6.09
N GLU A 524 7.99 16.04 5.23
CA GLU A 524 9.41 16.01 5.55
C GLU A 524 10.20 17.15 4.86
N TYR A 525 10.38 18.34 5.47
CA TYR A 525 9.79 18.83 6.73
C TYR A 525 9.36 20.31 6.61
N PRO A 526 8.32 20.76 7.32
CA PRO A 526 7.89 22.17 7.33
C PRO A 526 9.05 23.12 7.62
N GLY A 527 9.33 24.05 6.69
CA GLY A 527 10.28 25.15 6.90
C GLY A 527 11.72 24.74 7.14
N SER A 528 12.12 23.53 6.72
CA SER A 528 13.46 22.99 6.86
C SER A 528 14.03 22.54 5.51
N ALA A 529 15.31 22.83 5.28
CA ALA A 529 16.08 22.28 4.17
C ALA A 529 16.56 20.84 4.41
N GLY A 530 16.30 20.28 5.59
CA GLY A 530 16.78 18.97 6.03
C GLY A 530 15.85 17.79 5.74
N GLY A 531 14.98 17.91 4.74
CA GLY A 531 14.26 16.77 4.14
C GLY A 531 14.95 16.30 2.85
N HIS A 532 14.29 15.47 2.05
CA HIS A 532 14.80 14.98 0.77
C HIS A 532 15.24 16.11 -0.18
N THR A 533 16.27 15.83 -0.98
CA THR A 533 16.86 16.77 -1.95
C THR A 533 15.79 17.38 -2.86
N GLY A 534 15.80 18.70 -3.00
CA GLY A 534 14.85 19.42 -3.87
C GLY A 534 13.47 19.70 -3.26
N ASN A 535 13.18 19.27 -2.03
CA ASN A 535 11.94 19.64 -1.34
C ASN A 535 11.82 21.17 -1.21
N HIS A 536 10.64 21.71 -1.51
CA HIS A 536 10.38 23.14 -1.32
C HIS A 536 10.08 23.41 0.16
N TYR A 537 10.62 24.52 0.69
CA TYR A 537 10.41 24.94 2.07
C TYR A 537 10.38 26.46 2.19
N SER A 538 9.67 26.96 3.19
CA SER A 538 9.53 28.37 3.51
C SER A 538 9.51 28.59 5.03
N PRO A 539 10.07 29.69 5.57
CA PRO A 539 9.87 30.04 6.98
C PRO A 539 8.40 30.17 7.39
N ALA A 540 7.50 30.45 6.43
CA ALA A 540 6.06 30.52 6.66
C ALA A 540 5.40 29.14 6.89
N ASP A 541 6.09 28.04 6.58
CA ASP A 541 5.58 26.68 6.76
C ASP A 541 5.22 26.37 8.21
N LYS A 542 5.89 27.03 9.17
CA LYS A 542 5.56 26.94 10.60
C LYS A 542 4.09 27.23 10.88
N GLN A 543 3.56 28.31 10.30
CA GLN A 543 2.14 28.65 10.38
C GLN A 543 1.30 27.90 9.34
N ASN A 544 1.81 27.70 8.14
CA ASN A 544 1.04 27.06 7.07
C ASN A 544 0.73 25.59 7.37
N PHE A 545 1.60 24.86 8.08
CA PHE A 545 1.32 23.50 8.55
C PHE A 545 0.17 23.47 9.57
N THR A 546 0.19 24.35 10.57
CA THR A 546 -0.93 24.53 11.51
C THR A 546 -2.24 24.85 10.80
N LEU A 547 -2.20 25.73 9.79
CA LEU A 547 -3.37 26.08 8.97
C LEU A 547 -3.83 24.96 8.04
N LEU A 548 -2.91 24.11 7.56
CA LEU A 548 -3.21 22.94 6.75
C LEU A 548 -3.90 21.85 7.59
N LEU A 549 -3.38 21.56 8.79
CA LEU A 549 -4.02 20.66 9.75
C LEU A 549 -5.42 21.13 10.14
N LYS A 550 -5.60 22.43 10.34
CA LYS A 550 -6.92 23.04 10.59
C LYS A 550 -7.89 22.85 9.42
N GLU A 551 -7.43 23.02 8.18
CA GLU A 551 -8.25 22.85 6.98
C GLU A 551 -8.65 21.38 6.79
N PHE A 552 -7.71 20.44 6.95
CA PHE A 552 -8.03 19.00 6.99
C PHE A 552 -9.07 18.69 8.06
N ARG A 553 -8.85 19.07 9.33
CA ARG A 553 -9.80 18.82 10.42
C ARG A 553 -11.20 19.35 10.09
N THR A 554 -11.27 20.55 9.52
CA THR A 554 -12.53 21.20 9.12
C THR A 554 -13.30 20.38 8.07
N GLN A 555 -12.64 19.94 7.00
CA GLN A 555 -13.29 19.16 5.94
C GLN A 555 -13.61 17.71 6.38
N LEU A 556 -12.74 17.11 7.20
CA LEU A 556 -12.96 15.78 7.80
C LEU A 556 -14.15 15.78 8.76
N ASP A 557 -14.33 16.82 9.56
CA ASP A 557 -15.47 16.95 10.46
C ASP A 557 -16.76 17.26 9.69
N ALA A 558 -16.70 18.05 8.61
CA ALA A 558 -17.86 18.28 7.74
C ALA A 558 -18.34 16.97 7.08
N LEU A 559 -17.42 16.17 6.52
CA LEU A 559 -17.76 14.86 5.94
C LEU A 559 -18.22 13.86 7.01
N GLY A 560 -17.55 13.84 8.16
CA GLY A 560 -17.89 13.00 9.31
C GLY A 560 -19.30 13.27 9.83
N ASN A 561 -19.62 14.53 10.12
CA ASN A 561 -20.94 14.94 10.61
C ASN A 561 -22.06 14.58 9.62
N ALA A 562 -21.84 14.71 8.31
CA ALA A 562 -22.81 14.32 7.31
C ALA A 562 -23.06 12.80 7.29
N GLN A 563 -22.03 11.97 7.49
CA GLN A 563 -22.11 10.51 7.47
C GLN A 563 -22.41 9.86 8.84
N GLY A 564 -22.44 10.64 9.92
CA GLY A 564 -22.47 10.12 11.29
C GLY A 564 -21.18 9.36 11.63
N LYS A 565 -20.02 9.89 11.23
CA LYS A 565 -18.68 9.32 11.41
C LYS A 565 -17.71 10.32 12.06
N ARG A 566 -16.58 9.82 12.56
CA ARG A 566 -15.42 10.64 12.94
C ARG A 566 -14.15 10.10 12.28
N PHE A 567 -13.71 10.78 11.23
CA PHE A 567 -12.47 10.46 10.51
C PHE A 567 -11.23 10.90 11.28
N LEU A 568 -10.17 10.10 11.26
CA LEU A 568 -8.87 10.41 11.86
C LEU A 568 -8.13 11.50 11.08
N LEU A 569 -7.39 12.34 11.79
CA LEU A 569 -6.32 13.17 11.25
C LEU A 569 -5.06 12.93 12.07
N THR A 570 -4.02 12.41 11.44
CA THR A 570 -2.73 12.13 12.07
C THR A 570 -1.62 12.85 11.30
N ALA A 571 -0.41 12.84 11.86
CA ALA A 571 0.78 13.27 11.15
C ALA A 571 2.00 12.52 11.66
N ALA A 572 2.88 12.11 10.76
CA ALA A 572 4.25 11.78 11.08
C ALA A 572 5.03 13.08 11.34
N LEU A 573 5.72 13.17 12.48
CA LEU A 573 6.42 14.39 12.88
C LEU A 573 7.90 14.13 13.21
N PRO A 574 8.81 15.08 12.90
CA PRO A 574 10.26 14.90 13.05
C PRO A 574 10.71 14.79 14.51
N SER A 575 11.82 14.08 14.73
CA SER A 575 12.46 13.92 16.03
C SER A 575 13.53 14.98 16.37
N GLY A 576 14.16 15.58 15.36
CA GLY A 576 15.25 16.54 15.53
C GLY A 576 14.81 17.93 15.99
N GLN A 577 15.49 18.52 16.97
CA GLN A 577 15.15 19.84 17.53
C GLN A 577 15.22 20.97 16.49
N ASP A 578 16.13 20.84 15.52
CA ASP A 578 16.32 21.71 14.36
C ASP A 578 15.05 21.82 13.48
N LYS A 579 14.31 20.71 13.37
CA LYS A 579 13.04 20.59 12.63
C LYS A 579 11.85 20.93 13.52
N ILE A 580 11.82 20.45 14.77
CA ILE A 580 10.73 20.73 15.73
C ILE A 580 10.59 22.24 16.00
N ALA A 581 11.70 23.01 16.01
CA ALA A 581 11.66 24.47 16.11
C ALA A 581 10.86 25.16 14.99
N ARG A 582 10.64 24.48 13.86
CA ARG A 582 9.81 24.93 12.74
C ARG A 582 8.32 24.60 12.89
N LEU A 583 7.90 23.99 14.00
CA LEU A 583 6.50 23.65 14.27
C LEU A 583 5.90 24.55 15.38
N GLU A 584 4.58 24.73 15.35
CA GLU A 584 3.80 25.33 16.44
C GLU A 584 3.28 24.20 17.35
N THR A 585 4.19 23.58 18.10
CA THR A 585 3.96 22.39 18.94
C THR A 585 2.79 22.55 19.92
N ASP A 586 2.54 23.78 20.36
CA ASP A 586 1.48 24.20 21.28
C ASP A 586 0.09 24.29 20.60
N GLN A 587 0.04 24.30 19.27
CA GLN A 587 -1.19 24.49 18.49
C GLN A 587 -1.60 23.25 17.68
N ILE A 588 -0.64 22.55 17.05
CA ILE A 588 -0.94 21.45 16.12
C ILE A 588 -1.70 20.28 16.78
N GLY A 589 -1.43 20.01 18.06
CA GLY A 589 -2.12 18.98 18.85
C GLY A 589 -3.62 19.23 19.09
N ALA A 590 -4.14 20.42 18.76
CA ALA A 590 -5.58 20.71 18.78
C ALA A 590 -6.33 20.09 17.61
N TYR A 591 -5.68 19.90 16.46
CA TYR A 591 -6.29 19.39 15.21
C TYR A 591 -6.06 17.89 15.02
N LEU A 592 -4.90 17.40 15.42
CA LEU A 592 -4.53 15.99 15.33
C LEU A 592 -5.32 15.14 16.32
N ASP A 593 -5.67 13.91 15.93
CA ASP A 593 -6.13 12.86 16.85
C ASP A 593 -4.95 12.34 17.67
N TYR A 594 -3.85 12.01 16.99
CA TYR A 594 -2.54 11.73 17.55
C TYR A 594 -1.45 12.11 16.52
N ALA A 595 -0.20 12.14 16.93
CA ALA A 595 0.98 12.29 16.07
C ALA A 595 1.93 11.11 16.25
N ASP A 596 2.36 10.53 15.14
CA ASP A 596 3.36 9.48 15.06
C ASP A 596 4.75 10.17 15.03
N ILE A 597 5.53 10.10 16.12
CA ILE A 597 6.81 10.81 16.20
C ILE A 597 7.94 9.91 15.73
N MET A 598 8.62 10.30 14.66
CA MET A 598 9.68 9.53 13.97
C MET A 598 10.98 9.48 14.79
N THR A 599 10.94 8.75 15.91
CA THR A 599 11.99 8.64 16.94
C THR A 599 13.12 7.67 16.57
N TYR A 600 13.45 7.63 15.30
CA TYR A 600 14.48 6.84 14.65
C TYR A 600 15.29 7.75 13.71
N ASP A 601 16.14 7.19 12.86
CA ASP A 601 16.91 7.93 11.83
C ASP A 601 17.81 9.05 12.38
N MET A 602 18.23 8.95 13.64
CA MET A 602 19.12 9.93 14.26
C MET A 602 20.56 9.80 13.73
N HIS A 603 20.95 8.59 13.31
CA HIS A 603 22.23 8.27 12.69
C HIS A 603 22.10 7.16 11.65
N GLY A 604 22.91 7.24 10.59
CA GLY A 604 22.85 6.35 9.44
C GLY A 604 24.02 6.54 8.49
N ALA A 605 24.01 5.82 7.36
CA ALA A 605 25.15 5.79 6.44
C ALA A 605 25.50 7.13 5.76
N TRP A 606 24.66 8.16 5.89
CA TRP A 606 25.01 9.56 5.57
C TRP A 606 26.18 10.08 6.41
N ASP A 607 26.39 9.54 7.62
CA ASP A 607 27.62 9.66 8.39
C ASP A 607 28.69 8.75 7.75
N ALA A 608 29.12 9.11 6.53
CA ALA A 608 29.74 8.21 5.56
C ALA A 608 31.06 7.55 6.01
N THR A 609 31.80 8.17 6.94
CA THR A 609 33.01 7.61 7.56
C THR A 609 32.83 7.33 9.06
N GLY A 610 31.57 7.25 9.50
CA GLY A 610 31.18 7.29 10.90
C GLY A 610 31.32 8.70 11.51
N PRO A 611 31.34 8.81 12.84
CA PRO A 611 31.34 7.70 13.80
C PRO A 611 30.02 6.91 13.77
N THR A 612 30.13 5.58 13.79
CA THR A 612 28.99 4.67 14.01
C THR A 612 28.28 5.04 15.31
N ASN A 613 26.96 5.12 15.28
CA ASN A 613 26.15 5.53 16.42
C ASN A 613 24.80 4.80 16.39
N HIS A 614 24.02 4.93 17.47
CA HIS A 614 22.66 4.44 17.57
C HIS A 614 21.72 5.26 16.66
N GLN A 615 20.83 4.62 15.89
CA GLN A 615 19.85 5.35 15.08
C GLN A 615 18.65 5.86 15.89
N ASP A 616 18.43 5.26 17.06
CA ASP A 616 17.26 5.42 17.93
C ASP A 616 17.65 5.39 19.43
N PRO A 617 18.64 6.18 19.91
CA PRO A 617 19.00 6.23 21.33
C PRO A 617 17.83 6.75 22.17
N LEU A 618 17.32 5.95 23.12
CA LEU A 618 16.22 6.35 24.00
C LEU A 618 16.61 7.53 24.90
N HIS A 619 17.87 7.53 25.35
CA HIS A 619 18.47 8.53 26.23
C HIS A 619 19.78 9.07 25.67
N ASP A 620 20.21 10.23 26.18
CA ASP A 620 21.48 10.86 25.84
C ASP A 620 22.69 10.03 26.31
N SER A 621 23.79 10.09 25.57
CA SER A 621 25.03 9.38 25.90
C SER A 621 26.20 10.35 26.08
N PRO A 622 26.88 10.37 27.25
CA PRO A 622 28.07 11.20 27.45
C PRO A 622 29.28 10.74 26.63
N ASN A 623 29.22 9.53 26.05
CA ASN A 623 30.26 8.97 25.19
C ASN A 623 29.97 9.16 23.69
N ASP A 624 28.79 9.70 23.35
CA ASP A 624 28.48 10.04 21.97
C ASP A 624 29.53 11.06 21.44
N PRO A 625 30.18 10.79 20.30
CA PRO A 625 31.24 11.63 19.74
C PRO A 625 30.75 12.77 18.83
N THR A 626 29.46 12.83 18.50
CA THR A 626 28.89 13.77 17.53
C THR A 626 28.87 15.21 18.05
N THR A 627 28.70 16.18 17.15
CA THR A 627 28.51 17.59 17.54
C THR A 627 27.08 17.81 18.04
N PRO A 628 26.86 18.47 19.19
CA PRO A 628 25.53 18.88 19.63
C PRO A 628 24.78 19.73 18.60
N ILE A 629 23.46 19.59 18.59
CA ILE A 629 22.57 20.30 17.67
C ILE A 629 22.55 21.78 18.06
N THR A 630 22.97 22.64 17.13
CA THR A 630 22.95 24.10 17.27
C THR A 630 21.50 24.61 17.34
N PRO A 631 21.17 25.63 18.16
CA PRO A 631 22.06 26.44 19.00
C PRO A 631 22.23 25.94 20.45
N GLY A 632 21.62 24.81 20.81
CA GLY A 632 21.74 24.22 22.15
C GLY A 632 22.97 23.31 22.32
N THR A 633 22.95 22.51 23.39
CA THR A 633 24.03 21.58 23.76
C THR A 633 23.59 20.11 23.79
N ARG A 634 22.41 19.79 23.24
CA ARG A 634 21.84 18.43 23.22
C ARG A 634 22.11 17.74 21.90
N LYS A 635 22.00 16.41 21.91
CA LYS A 635 22.08 15.54 20.73
C LYS A 635 20.70 15.01 20.37
N TYR A 636 20.59 14.24 19.29
CA TYR A 636 19.37 13.50 19.01
C TYR A 636 19.25 12.31 19.96
N ASN A 637 18.11 12.21 20.63
CA ASN A 637 17.65 11.06 21.42
C ASN A 637 16.15 11.22 21.69
N VAL A 638 15.47 10.09 21.91
CA VAL A 638 14.01 10.01 22.06
C VAL A 638 13.51 10.87 23.24
N ASP A 639 14.18 10.83 24.39
CA ASP A 639 13.77 11.62 25.56
C ASP A 639 13.82 13.13 25.30
N THR A 640 14.85 13.59 24.59
CA THR A 640 14.95 15.00 24.19
C THR A 640 13.89 15.37 23.15
N THR A 641 13.59 14.49 22.19
CA THR A 641 12.49 14.68 21.23
C THR A 641 11.15 14.86 21.94
N LEU A 642 10.78 13.97 22.87
CA LEU A 642 9.49 14.08 23.56
C LEU A 642 9.45 15.27 24.52
N THR A 643 10.58 15.62 25.15
CA THR A 643 10.73 16.86 25.93
C THR A 643 10.46 18.09 25.06
N ALA A 644 10.99 18.13 23.83
CA ALA A 644 10.75 19.21 22.88
C ALA A 644 9.26 19.38 22.53
N TYR A 645 8.53 18.30 22.26
CA TYR A 645 7.09 18.37 21.99
C TYR A 645 6.26 18.74 23.22
N THR A 646 6.54 18.13 24.38
CA THR A 646 5.67 18.23 25.56
C THR A 646 5.96 19.46 26.42
N THR A 647 7.17 19.61 26.94
CA THR A 647 7.56 20.71 27.85
C THR A 647 8.24 21.88 27.14
N GLY A 648 8.73 21.65 25.92
CA GLY A 648 9.52 22.61 25.16
C GLY A 648 11.01 22.56 25.50
N LEU A 649 11.79 23.20 24.64
CA LEU A 649 13.22 23.43 24.81
C LEU A 649 13.52 24.88 24.44
N PRO A 650 13.51 25.81 25.42
CA PRO A 650 13.72 27.24 25.17
C PRO A 650 15.05 27.56 24.49
N GLU A 651 16.09 26.76 24.75
CA GLU A 651 17.40 26.89 24.10
C GLU A 651 17.37 26.63 22.59
N TYR A 652 16.35 25.92 22.08
CA TYR A 652 16.08 25.72 20.64
C TYR A 652 14.95 26.61 20.10
N GLY A 653 14.33 27.46 20.95
CA GLY A 653 13.14 28.22 20.59
C GLY A 653 11.87 27.36 20.41
N ILE A 654 11.82 26.19 21.05
CA ILE A 654 10.69 25.26 20.98
C ILE A 654 9.75 25.49 22.17
N THR A 655 8.50 25.86 21.89
CA THR A 655 7.48 26.19 22.91
C THR A 655 7.05 24.98 23.74
N GLY A 656 7.03 23.78 23.17
CA GLY A 656 6.38 22.62 23.77
C GLY A 656 4.86 22.71 23.66
N GLY A 657 4.13 22.16 24.64
CA GLY A 657 2.67 22.25 24.74
C GLY A 657 1.88 21.16 24.01
N PHE A 658 2.54 20.24 23.29
CA PHE A 658 1.84 19.13 22.65
C PHE A 658 1.34 18.12 23.72
N PRO A 659 0.07 17.68 23.69
CA PRO A 659 -0.45 16.75 24.67
C PRO A 659 0.26 15.39 24.61
N ALA A 660 0.92 14.97 25.71
CA ALA A 660 1.64 13.69 25.77
C ALA A 660 0.75 12.48 25.41
N ASN A 661 -0.50 12.49 25.86
CA ASN A 661 -1.52 11.49 25.55
C ASN A 661 -2.05 11.53 24.10
N LYS A 662 -1.40 12.29 23.21
CA LYS A 662 -1.56 12.28 21.75
C LYS A 662 -0.25 11.97 21.00
N LEU A 663 0.87 11.76 21.69
CA LEU A 663 2.14 11.38 21.07
C LEU A 663 2.23 9.85 20.99
N VAL A 664 2.50 9.31 19.80
CA VAL A 664 2.72 7.90 19.54
C VAL A 664 4.20 7.73 19.20
N LEU A 665 4.89 6.84 19.91
CA LEU A 665 6.35 6.68 19.82
C LEU A 665 6.74 5.77 18.64
N GLY A 666 7.65 6.21 17.78
CA GLY A 666 8.09 5.47 16.60
C GLY A 666 9.13 4.39 16.89
N ILE A 667 8.92 3.23 16.27
CA ILE A 667 9.71 2.01 16.39
C ILE A 667 10.20 1.59 14.99
N PRO A 668 11.51 1.65 14.69
CA PRO A 668 12.03 1.22 13.40
C PRO A 668 12.09 -0.32 13.34
N PHE A 669 11.37 -0.92 12.39
CA PHE A 669 11.48 -2.35 12.07
C PHE A 669 12.65 -2.64 11.12
N TYR A 670 13.35 -1.60 10.69
CA TYR A 670 14.58 -1.64 9.91
C TYR A 670 15.78 -1.14 10.74
N TRP A 671 16.97 -1.40 10.21
CA TRP A 671 18.24 -1.17 10.88
C TRP A 671 19.20 -0.41 9.97
N ARG A 672 19.93 0.55 10.54
CA ARG A 672 20.93 1.37 9.82
C ARG A 672 22.34 0.84 10.09
N GLY A 673 23.25 0.90 9.12
CA GLY A 673 24.54 0.25 9.25
C GLY A 673 25.71 0.77 8.41
N TRP A 674 26.91 0.42 8.88
CA TRP A 674 28.19 0.78 8.29
C TRP A 674 29.13 -0.43 8.22
N THR A 675 30.09 -0.41 7.30
CA THR A 675 31.11 -1.46 7.13
C THR A 675 32.54 -0.95 7.35
N GLY A 676 33.49 -1.88 7.41
CA GLY A 676 34.90 -1.61 7.73
C GLY A 676 35.11 -1.12 9.16
N VAL A 677 34.20 -1.46 10.07
CA VAL A 677 34.16 -0.92 11.44
C VAL A 677 35.06 -1.74 12.36
N PRO A 678 36.12 -1.16 12.95
CA PRO A 678 37.00 -1.86 13.88
C PRO A 678 36.31 -2.07 15.24
N ALA A 679 36.45 -3.25 15.85
CA ALA A 679 35.72 -3.61 17.07
C ALA A 679 35.98 -2.65 18.26
N GLY A 680 37.21 -2.18 18.43
CA GLY A 680 37.60 -1.39 19.61
C GLY A 680 37.35 -2.14 20.92
N ASN A 681 36.96 -1.42 21.97
CA ASN A 681 36.58 -2.00 23.28
C ASN A 681 35.06 -2.17 23.48
N ASN A 682 34.26 -1.89 22.45
CA ASN A 682 32.80 -1.75 22.53
C ASN A 682 32.11 -2.19 21.22
N PHE A 683 32.65 -3.23 20.58
CA PHE A 683 32.04 -3.93 19.44
C PHE A 683 31.54 -2.98 18.34
N GLY A 684 32.40 -2.08 17.90
CA GLY A 684 32.15 -1.18 16.77
C GLY A 684 31.38 0.10 17.09
N LEU A 685 30.82 0.29 18.29
CA LEU A 685 30.11 1.53 18.65
C LEU A 685 31.05 2.74 18.75
N TYR A 686 30.66 3.91 18.24
CA TYR A 686 31.48 5.14 18.22
C TYR A 686 32.83 4.98 17.52
N ARG A 687 32.84 4.31 16.35
CA ARG A 687 34.05 4.04 15.55
C ARG A 687 33.94 4.61 14.15
N SER A 688 35.11 4.88 13.55
CA SER A 688 35.19 5.17 12.12
C SER A 688 34.71 3.99 11.29
N ALA A 689 34.03 4.29 10.18
CA ALA A 689 33.64 3.33 9.15
C ALA A 689 34.34 3.64 7.82
N THR A 690 34.29 2.69 6.88
CA THR A 690 34.74 2.91 5.49
C THR A 690 33.60 3.23 4.51
N GLY A 691 32.34 3.17 4.97
CA GLY A 691 31.16 3.42 4.16
C GLY A 691 29.90 2.71 4.70
N PRO A 692 28.76 2.82 3.99
CA PRO A 692 27.58 1.98 4.22
C PRO A 692 27.91 0.49 4.17
N THR A 693 27.11 -0.32 4.84
CA THR A 693 27.02 -1.76 4.52
C THR A 693 26.49 -1.97 3.11
N PRO A 694 26.87 -3.07 2.41
CA PRO A 694 26.28 -3.41 1.13
C PRO A 694 24.76 -3.59 1.23
N ALA A 695 24.04 -3.19 0.18
CA ALA A 695 22.59 -3.32 0.09
C ALA A 695 22.13 -4.77 0.31
N LYS A 696 21.03 -4.92 1.03
CA LYS A 696 20.37 -6.22 1.26
C LYS A 696 19.39 -6.55 0.12
N PRO A 697 19.12 -7.85 -0.16
CA PRO A 697 18.22 -8.26 -1.25
C PRO A 697 16.83 -7.64 -1.25
N LEU A 698 16.22 -7.37 -0.08
CA LEU A 698 14.85 -6.83 0.02
C LEU A 698 14.80 -5.35 0.42
N SER A 699 15.69 -4.87 1.29
CA SER A 699 15.80 -3.42 1.55
C SER A 699 16.40 -2.63 0.39
N ALA A 700 17.16 -3.27 -0.50
CA ALA A 700 17.75 -2.70 -1.74
C ALA A 700 18.67 -1.45 -1.59
N GLU A 701 18.74 -0.83 -0.42
CA GLU A 701 19.55 0.35 -0.11
C GLU A 701 20.82 -0.02 0.68
N ALA A 702 21.95 0.62 0.34
CA ALA A 702 23.21 0.45 1.05
C ALA A 702 23.20 1.19 2.39
N GLY A 703 23.50 0.50 3.50
CA GLY A 703 23.37 1.05 4.84
C GLY A 703 22.02 0.81 5.51
N LEU A 704 21.10 0.10 4.84
CA LEU A 704 19.76 -0.26 5.36
C LEU A 704 19.58 -1.79 5.37
N ALA A 705 18.85 -2.30 6.37
CA ALA A 705 18.41 -3.70 6.42
C ALA A 705 17.09 -3.85 7.18
N ALA A 706 16.15 -4.58 6.61
CA ALA A 706 14.97 -5.07 7.30
C ALA A 706 15.36 -5.98 8.47
N TRP A 707 14.60 -6.00 9.56
CA TRP A 707 14.81 -6.96 10.66
C TRP A 707 14.88 -8.41 10.17
N LYS A 708 13.98 -8.79 9.25
CA LYS A 708 13.98 -10.13 8.62
C LYS A 708 15.24 -10.48 7.82
N GLU A 709 16.06 -9.50 7.44
CA GLU A 709 17.32 -9.68 6.71
C GLU A 709 18.57 -9.59 7.59
N LEU A 710 18.39 -9.37 8.90
CA LEU A 710 19.46 -9.40 9.88
C LEU A 710 19.66 -10.81 10.47
N GLY A 711 20.88 -11.30 10.33
CA GLY A 711 21.38 -12.47 11.07
C GLY A 711 21.72 -12.13 12.53
N ALA A 712 20.79 -11.51 13.25
CA ALA A 712 20.96 -11.17 14.66
C ALA A 712 20.94 -12.43 15.53
N THR A 713 21.88 -12.53 16.47
CA THR A 713 22.04 -13.66 17.39
C THR A 713 22.48 -13.16 18.76
N ALA A 714 22.26 -13.93 19.82
CA ALA A 714 22.75 -13.58 21.16
C ALA A 714 24.29 -13.42 21.27
N ALA A 715 25.07 -13.82 20.25
CA ALA A 715 26.53 -13.71 20.25
C ALA A 715 27.06 -12.44 19.56
N ASN A 716 26.31 -11.84 18.62
CA ASN A 716 26.68 -10.62 17.89
C ASN A 716 25.75 -9.43 18.21
N THR A 717 24.65 -9.64 18.93
CA THR A 717 23.80 -8.57 19.47
C THR A 717 24.37 -8.04 20.78
N HIS A 718 24.40 -6.72 20.90
CA HIS A 718 24.89 -5.98 22.04
C HIS A 718 23.83 -4.97 22.54
N TRP A 719 23.99 -4.52 23.78
CA TRP A 719 23.05 -3.65 24.47
C TRP A 719 23.79 -2.51 25.16
N ASP A 720 23.33 -1.28 24.97
CA ASP A 720 23.80 -0.10 25.69
C ASP A 720 22.84 0.22 26.84
N PRO A 721 23.23 0.01 28.11
CA PRO A 721 22.38 0.28 29.25
C PRO A 721 22.27 1.78 29.59
N VAL A 722 23.00 2.66 28.91
CA VAL A 722 22.89 4.12 29.09
C VAL A 722 21.82 4.69 28.17
N THR A 723 21.82 4.28 26.90
CA THR A 723 20.86 4.74 25.88
C THR A 723 19.65 3.85 25.73
N GLU A 724 19.62 2.68 26.39
CA GLU A 724 18.61 1.62 26.25
C GLU A 724 18.35 1.20 24.79
N THR A 725 19.44 1.06 24.01
CA THR A 725 19.39 0.70 22.58
C THR A 725 20.28 -0.50 22.26
N SER A 726 19.89 -1.26 21.23
CA SER A 726 20.62 -2.41 20.72
C SER A 726 21.43 -2.12 19.45
N TRP A 727 22.52 -2.85 19.28
CA TRP A 727 23.25 -2.93 18.01
C TRP A 727 23.73 -4.36 17.75
N VAL A 728 24.07 -4.66 16.50
CA VAL A 728 24.65 -5.93 16.05
C VAL A 728 26.02 -5.65 15.45
N TYR A 729 27.03 -6.43 15.84
CA TYR A 729 28.38 -6.34 15.31
C TYR A 729 28.93 -7.71 14.91
N ASP A 730 29.21 -7.92 13.63
CA ASP A 730 29.63 -9.22 13.09
C ASP A 730 31.16 -9.38 12.91
N GLY A 731 31.94 -8.39 13.38
CA GLY A 731 33.39 -8.33 13.19
C GLY A 731 33.86 -7.36 12.11
N THR A 732 32.95 -6.83 11.28
CA THR A 732 33.25 -5.76 10.29
C THR A 732 32.10 -4.80 10.05
N ASN A 733 30.85 -5.27 10.13
CA ASN A 733 29.65 -4.47 9.99
C ASN A 733 29.09 -4.11 11.37
N PHE A 734 28.68 -2.86 11.52
CA PHE A 734 27.90 -2.37 12.65
C PHE A 734 26.49 -2.06 12.15
N TRP A 735 25.47 -2.59 12.81
CA TRP A 735 24.06 -2.32 12.54
C TRP A 735 23.39 -1.84 13.84
N THR A 736 22.56 -0.80 13.78
CA THR A 736 21.79 -0.27 14.93
C THR A 736 20.30 -0.29 14.65
N GLY A 737 19.50 -0.54 15.69
CA GLY A 737 18.05 -0.54 15.62
C GLY A 737 17.42 -1.39 16.73
N ASP A 738 16.13 -1.62 16.58
CA ASP A 738 15.30 -2.17 17.64
C ASP A 738 15.29 -3.70 17.67
N THR A 739 15.67 -4.26 18.82
CA THR A 739 15.43 -5.66 19.19
C THR A 739 14.18 -5.75 20.09
N PRO A 740 13.61 -6.95 20.31
CA PRO A 740 12.55 -7.12 21.29
C PRO A 740 12.86 -6.55 22.68
N GLN A 741 14.12 -6.57 23.13
CA GLN A 741 14.54 -5.96 24.41
C GLN A 741 14.41 -4.43 24.39
N ALA A 742 14.88 -3.79 23.32
CA ALA A 742 14.81 -2.34 23.14
C ALA A 742 13.34 -1.85 23.02
N ILE A 743 12.49 -2.61 22.34
CA ILE A 743 11.04 -2.36 22.25
C ILE A 743 10.32 -2.53 23.61
N GLN A 744 10.79 -3.42 24.49
CA GLN A 744 10.27 -3.47 25.87
C GLN A 744 10.63 -2.21 26.67
N ALA A 745 11.86 -1.71 26.53
CA ALA A 745 12.28 -0.45 27.15
C ALA A 745 11.45 0.74 26.63
N ARG A 746 11.26 0.85 25.31
CA ARG A 746 10.40 1.88 24.67
C ARG A 746 8.95 1.82 25.15
N GLY A 747 8.35 0.64 25.29
CA GLY A 747 7.00 0.49 25.85
C GLY A 747 6.90 0.87 27.32
N ALA A 748 7.88 0.51 28.15
CA ALA A 748 7.95 0.93 29.55
C ALA A 748 8.09 2.45 29.67
N TYR A 749 8.97 3.04 28.86
CA TYR A 749 9.19 4.47 28.75
C TYR A 749 7.92 5.21 28.29
N ALA A 750 7.24 4.73 27.24
CA ALA A 750 5.98 5.29 26.74
C ALA A 750 4.88 5.30 27.81
N LYS A 751 4.73 4.19 28.56
CA LYS A 751 3.83 4.13 29.73
C LYS A 751 4.23 5.12 30.82
N SER A 752 5.53 5.28 31.10
CA SER A 752 6.02 6.21 32.13
C SER A 752 5.77 7.69 31.83
N LYS A 753 5.78 8.06 30.53
CA LYS A 753 5.55 9.43 30.04
C LYS A 753 4.07 9.73 29.72
N GLY A 754 3.18 8.75 29.89
CA GLY A 754 1.74 8.90 29.59
C GLY A 754 1.45 9.11 28.10
N LEU A 755 2.23 8.46 27.23
CA LEU A 755 2.09 8.59 25.78
C LEU A 755 0.82 7.91 25.27
N ALA A 756 0.38 8.29 24.07
CA ALA A 756 -0.78 7.72 23.41
C ALA A 756 -0.57 6.25 22.99
N GLY A 757 0.67 5.85 22.67
CA GLY A 757 0.95 4.52 22.11
C GLY A 757 2.33 4.38 21.48
N MET A 758 2.47 3.37 20.61
CA MET A 758 3.64 3.20 19.72
C MET A 758 3.20 2.90 18.28
N PHE A 759 4.02 3.31 17.31
CA PHE A 759 3.84 2.96 15.91
C PHE A 759 5.11 2.34 15.32
N ALA A 760 4.96 1.49 14.30
CA ALA A 760 6.07 0.89 13.59
C ALA A 760 6.22 1.41 12.16
N PHE A 761 7.45 1.65 11.74
CA PHE A 761 7.81 1.79 10.32
C PHE A 761 8.79 0.68 9.96
N SER A 762 8.46 -0.28 9.09
CA SER A 762 7.17 -0.56 8.42
C SER A 762 6.92 -2.08 8.43
N LEU A 763 5.67 -2.50 8.23
CA LEU A 763 5.21 -3.86 8.55
C LEU A 763 5.92 -4.99 7.79
N GLU A 764 6.34 -4.72 6.55
CA GLU A 764 7.05 -5.69 5.72
C GLU A 764 8.50 -5.92 6.15
N ASN A 765 9.07 -5.05 6.99
CA ASN A 765 10.43 -5.23 7.51
C ASN A 765 10.54 -6.26 8.65
N ASP A 766 9.44 -6.56 9.36
CA ASP A 766 9.39 -7.60 10.41
C ASP A 766 9.46 -9.02 9.79
N ASP A 767 9.76 -10.02 10.62
CA ASP A 767 9.82 -11.41 10.19
C ASP A 767 8.42 -12.07 10.10
N ALA A 768 8.36 -13.25 9.49
CA ALA A 768 7.10 -13.98 9.27
C ALA A 768 6.36 -14.39 10.57
N SER A 769 7.00 -14.29 11.75
CA SER A 769 6.36 -14.50 13.05
C SER A 769 5.88 -13.21 13.71
N GLY A 770 6.21 -12.06 13.14
CA GLY A 770 5.92 -10.73 13.65
C GLY A 770 6.66 -10.43 14.95
N THR A 771 7.95 -10.79 15.04
CA THR A 771 8.75 -10.70 16.28
C THR A 771 8.71 -9.29 16.88
N LEU A 772 8.95 -8.26 16.08
CA LEU A 772 9.00 -6.88 16.58
C LEU A 772 7.58 -6.37 16.91
N LEU A 773 6.58 -6.69 16.09
CA LEU A 773 5.18 -6.34 16.39
C LEU A 773 4.65 -7.04 17.66
N ASN A 774 5.07 -8.29 17.92
CA ASN A 774 4.75 -9.01 19.15
C ASN A 774 5.40 -8.34 20.37
N ALA A 775 6.65 -7.88 20.24
CA ALA A 775 7.31 -7.10 21.28
C ALA A 775 6.59 -5.76 21.53
N MET A 776 6.22 -5.03 20.48
CA MET A 776 5.53 -3.74 20.55
C MET A 776 4.15 -3.85 21.21
N ASN A 777 3.37 -4.87 20.83
CA ASN A 777 2.06 -5.11 21.45
C ASN A 777 2.19 -5.55 22.91
N SER A 778 3.16 -6.42 23.24
CA SER A 778 3.32 -6.90 24.62
C SER A 778 3.88 -5.86 25.59
N SER A 779 4.74 -4.94 25.12
CA SER A 779 5.33 -3.91 25.99
C SER A 779 4.36 -2.79 26.39
N LEU A 780 3.21 -2.68 25.73
CA LEU A 780 2.13 -1.73 26.07
C LEU A 780 1.09 -2.26 27.07
N HIS A 781 1.15 -3.55 27.44
CA HIS A 781 0.26 -4.17 28.43
C HIS A 781 0.91 -4.38 29.80
#